data_AF-A0A9N9W0N5-F1
#
_entry.id   AF-A0A9N9W0N5-F1
#
_cell.length_a   1.000
_cell.length_b   1.000
_cell.length_c   1.000
_cell.angle_alpha   90.00
_cell.angle_beta   90.00
_cell.angle_gamma   90.00
#
_symmetry.space_group_name_H-M   'P 1'
#
loop_
_entity.id
_entity.type
_entity.pdbx_description
1 polymer ?
#
loop_
_entity_poly.entity_id
_entity_poly.type
_entity_poly.pdbx_seq_one_letter_code
_entity_poly.pdbx_strand_id
1 'polypeptide(L)'
;MYTVDFRHALITTILEHYWQPNMILSSTLVVWSAILGATKILADVPQPPEPESFNVIELPLPPVAPSSGQGACTADVNPKGTGCIAREVGEFQAGGFTRDGNHIVVNVVMVGAPAAPDAASIYTGEQLILVKTDGSAFSNGDPWKCVSCAVPPENAVSLDPQRDYPQGFRGDNKILWGHNIVDCEGEELHSDSCTPEKTHIYPIHWNTKADGSGSGPRELRIHPDGEHLGWSAFTGLGGQFGYFGKLEFVPATAEGVARYELVNVYVLTNPNGKPPIEVDGTELHLHDDAITVGELRGFSGTGDEITYIGSPVESNNIDVFAVHLVTGNVRRLTSHPEYTDPMAYSSDNEWFVVMDTRGTDRQMFMSGMRQIPPLIDLVAVTVASSTRNNGPRRFFQPILIDRYGDRGDYFGQRINAAGDGSNGSINDPNWNGRADPGFSPDGTKIAFWQALVVSPSCGGVNPLPCPVSTADGGREYRLMLATRLDKAPVEVPPAFQVPDVIPWAILYTSEEDIPLQYAVEPGNYTLQGRESGIAHVTIIGGENSINGLERVAVNYSSYSDDGEHFLDGTEDVTVTVTPPNYWTNHVEWYSDLVQTGVVNATKKTSPGGFFLEIDAEINIFNATGSLTTTIDGVVYEQPLNGT
;
A
#
# COMPACT_ATOMS: atom_id res chain seq x y z
N MET A 1 10.45 23.76 -52.75
CA MET A 1 10.94 24.33 -54.03
C MET A 1 10.27 25.68 -54.19
N TYR A 2 11.05 26.76 -54.36
CA TYR A 2 10.63 28.16 -54.36
C TYR A 2 9.98 28.73 -53.08
N THR A 3 10.22 30.02 -52.89
CA THR A 3 9.96 30.89 -51.73
C THR A 3 9.38 32.22 -52.22
N VAL A 4 9.11 33.14 -51.28
CA VAL A 4 9.21 34.63 -51.37
C VAL A 4 7.94 35.39 -50.94
N ASP A 5 8.12 36.22 -49.91
CA ASP A 5 7.27 37.31 -49.40
C ASP A 5 7.28 38.52 -50.35
N PHE A 6 6.18 39.28 -50.45
CA PHE A 6 6.28 40.71 -50.81
C PHE A 6 5.21 41.61 -50.16
N ARG A 7 5.63 42.84 -49.81
CA ARG A 7 4.97 43.78 -48.89
C ARG A 7 4.37 45.04 -49.56
N HIS A 8 3.56 45.79 -48.76
CA HIS A 8 3.20 47.22 -48.87
C HIS A 8 2.19 47.60 -50.01
N ALA A 9 1.44 48.71 -49.99
CA ALA A 9 1.37 49.93 -49.13
C ALA A 9 -0.13 50.31 -48.81
N LEU A 10 -0.65 51.53 -48.50
CA LEU A 10 -0.12 52.91 -48.43
C LEU A 10 -0.96 53.88 -47.54
N ILE A 11 -0.28 54.62 -46.65
CA ILE A 11 -0.46 56.02 -46.14
C ILE A 11 -1.80 56.79 -46.31
N THR A 12 -2.25 57.47 -45.23
CA THR A 12 -2.73 58.90 -45.20
C THR A 12 -2.37 59.53 -43.83
N THR A 13 -2.47 60.86 -43.64
CA THR A 13 -1.76 61.66 -42.58
C THR A 13 -2.61 62.85 -42.07
N ILE A 14 -2.14 63.58 -41.02
CA ILE A 14 -2.53 64.93 -40.46
C ILE A 14 -3.10 64.87 -39.02
N LEU A 15 -2.90 65.81 -38.07
CA LEU A 15 -1.77 66.67 -37.63
C LEU A 15 -2.20 67.43 -36.33
N GLU A 16 -1.39 68.39 -35.82
CA GLU A 16 -1.64 69.33 -34.69
C GLU A 16 -1.70 68.68 -33.26
N HIS A 17 -0.88 68.97 -32.24
CA HIS A 17 0.12 70.00 -31.87
C HIS A 17 -0.40 71.17 -30.99
N TYR A 18 -0.05 71.16 -29.69
CA TYR A 18 -0.07 72.32 -28.78
C TYR A 18 1.07 72.26 -27.75
N TRP A 19 1.39 73.38 -27.11
CA TRP A 19 2.69 73.67 -26.45
C TRP A 19 2.55 74.15 -24.99
N GLN A 20 3.62 73.95 -24.18
CA GLN A 20 4.25 74.83 -23.14
C GLN A 20 4.84 74.00 -21.95
N PRO A 21 5.89 74.49 -21.23
CA PRO A 21 7.01 73.61 -20.87
C PRO A 21 7.60 73.75 -19.43
N ASN A 22 8.75 73.08 -19.23
CA ASN A 22 9.83 73.31 -18.23
C ASN A 22 9.66 72.82 -16.78
N MET A 23 10.52 71.88 -16.38
CA MET A 23 11.53 72.15 -15.34
C MET A 23 12.81 71.31 -15.54
N ILE A 24 13.84 71.54 -14.71
CA ILE A 24 15.25 71.30 -15.05
C ILE A 24 15.95 70.28 -14.12
N LEU A 25 16.92 69.56 -14.70
CA LEU A 25 17.98 68.70 -14.13
C LEU A 25 18.00 68.41 -12.62
N SER A 26 18.16 67.12 -12.30
CA SER A 26 19.22 66.67 -11.38
C SER A 26 19.77 65.31 -11.85
N SER A 27 21.06 65.04 -11.60
CA SER A 27 21.79 63.90 -12.19
C SER A 27 22.66 63.17 -11.17
N THR A 28 22.44 61.87 -10.99
CA THR A 28 23.31 60.96 -10.24
C THR A 28 23.30 59.57 -10.88
N LEU A 29 24.49 58.99 -11.08
CA LEU A 29 24.67 57.61 -11.53
C LEU A 29 24.38 56.62 -10.40
N VAL A 30 23.70 55.51 -10.71
CA VAL A 30 24.17 54.16 -10.36
C VAL A 30 23.80 53.23 -11.53
N VAL A 31 24.75 52.43 -12.02
CA VAL A 31 24.48 51.28 -12.91
C VAL A 31 24.83 50.03 -12.13
N TRP A 32 23.84 49.27 -11.66
CA TRP A 32 24.03 47.97 -11.01
C TRP A 32 22.89 46.99 -11.36
N SER A 33 23.28 45.76 -11.69
CA SER A 33 22.53 44.49 -11.64
C SER A 33 21.08 44.45 -12.13
N ALA A 34 20.90 44.21 -13.43
CA ALA A 34 19.72 43.53 -13.97
C ALA A 34 19.89 41.99 -13.91
N ILE A 35 20.12 41.44 -12.71
CA ILE A 35 20.07 39.99 -12.44
C ILE A 35 19.21 39.77 -11.19
N LEU A 36 17.91 39.75 -11.42
CA LEU A 36 16.94 39.00 -10.63
C LEU A 36 16.33 38.03 -11.65
N GLY A 37 16.58 36.73 -11.61
CA GLY A 37 16.84 35.92 -10.41
C GLY A 37 15.60 35.10 -10.17
N ALA A 38 15.28 34.21 -11.12
CA ALA A 38 14.14 33.31 -11.05
C ALA A 38 14.46 32.14 -10.10
N THR A 39 14.68 32.46 -8.82
CA THR A 39 14.66 31.45 -7.76
C THR A 39 13.27 30.86 -7.71
N LYS A 40 13.12 29.64 -8.29
CA LYS A 40 12.06 28.73 -7.87
C LYS A 40 12.15 28.66 -6.34
N ILE A 41 11.10 29.04 -5.65
CA ILE A 41 10.93 28.64 -4.26
C ILE A 41 10.59 27.15 -4.33
N LEU A 42 11.63 26.31 -4.24
CA LEU A 42 11.45 25.01 -3.61
C LEU A 42 10.89 25.31 -2.21
N ALA A 43 9.73 24.74 -1.89
CA ALA A 43 9.22 24.83 -0.54
C ALA A 43 10.21 24.08 0.36
N ASP A 44 10.84 24.81 1.27
CA ASP A 44 11.87 24.26 2.16
C ASP A 44 11.23 23.16 3.00
N VAL A 45 11.74 21.93 2.90
CA VAL A 45 11.13 20.77 3.56
C VAL A 45 11.34 20.93 5.07
N PRO A 46 10.28 20.98 5.88
CA PRO A 46 10.43 21.27 7.30
C PRO A 46 11.17 20.14 8.00
N GLN A 47 11.82 20.52 9.10
CA GLN A 47 12.39 19.57 10.05
C GLN A 47 11.33 18.54 10.49
N PRO A 48 11.75 17.31 10.86
CA PRO A 48 10.84 16.30 11.38
C PRO A 48 9.97 16.80 12.53
N PRO A 49 8.72 16.31 12.65
CA PRO A 49 7.87 16.60 13.80
C PRO A 49 8.39 15.90 15.07
N GLU A 50 8.11 16.49 16.22
CA GLU A 50 8.29 15.82 17.51
C GLU A 50 7.35 14.59 17.62
N PRO A 51 7.75 13.49 18.28
CA PRO A 51 6.90 12.31 18.46
C PRO A 51 5.59 12.61 19.21
N GLU A 52 4.46 12.06 18.72
CA GLU A 52 3.15 12.21 19.35
C GLU A 52 2.91 11.22 20.49
N SER A 53 2.08 11.63 21.46
CA SER A 53 1.61 10.78 22.55
C SER A 53 0.37 9.99 22.12
N PHE A 54 0.41 8.66 22.24
CA PHE A 54 -0.72 7.78 21.92
C PHE A 54 -1.32 7.12 23.17
N ASN A 55 -2.65 7.02 23.19
CA ASN A 55 -3.36 6.03 24.00
C ASN A 55 -3.85 4.89 23.09
N VAL A 56 -3.34 3.67 23.29
CA VAL A 56 -3.65 2.51 22.43
C VAL A 56 -4.42 1.45 23.22
N ILE A 57 -5.57 1.02 22.70
CA ILE A 57 -6.46 0.03 23.33
C ILE A 57 -6.87 -1.08 22.34
N GLU A 58 -7.18 -2.27 22.85
CA GLU A 58 -7.98 -3.27 22.11
C GLU A 58 -9.46 -2.88 22.20
N LEU A 59 -10.18 -2.93 21.07
CA LEU A 59 -11.62 -2.69 21.01
C LEU A 59 -12.43 -3.98 21.15
N PRO A 60 -13.63 -3.91 21.76
CA PRO A 60 -14.46 -5.08 21.96
C PRO A 60 -15.04 -5.61 20.64
N LEU A 61 -14.95 -6.93 20.46
CA LEU A 61 -15.54 -7.68 19.37
C LEU A 61 -16.67 -8.59 19.89
N PRO A 62 -17.49 -9.22 19.02
CA PRO A 62 -18.41 -10.28 19.44
C PRO A 62 -17.74 -11.37 20.30
N PRO A 63 -18.49 -12.05 21.18
CA PRO A 63 -17.96 -13.16 21.97
C PRO A 63 -17.56 -14.35 21.08
N VAL A 64 -16.55 -15.10 21.50
CA VAL A 64 -16.07 -16.28 20.77
C VAL A 64 -16.96 -17.49 21.03
N ALA A 65 -17.37 -18.20 19.98
CA ALA A 65 -18.12 -19.45 20.13
C ALA A 65 -17.21 -20.60 20.63
N PRO A 66 -17.67 -21.47 21.56
CA PRO A 66 -16.90 -22.65 21.99
C PRO A 66 -16.57 -23.65 20.87
N SER A 67 -17.28 -23.57 19.74
CA SER A 67 -16.94 -24.24 18.47
C SER A 67 -17.75 -23.58 17.34
N SER A 68 -17.43 -23.88 16.09
CA SER A 68 -18.24 -23.47 14.93
C SER A 68 -19.56 -24.25 14.77
N GLY A 69 -19.80 -25.28 15.59
CA GLY A 69 -20.98 -26.15 15.50
C GLY A 69 -22.29 -25.42 15.81
N GLN A 70 -23.31 -25.63 14.99
CA GLN A 70 -24.64 -25.03 15.10
C GLN A 70 -25.22 -25.13 16.52
N GLY A 71 -25.56 -24.00 17.13
CA GLY A 71 -26.06 -23.87 18.50
C GLY A 71 -24.98 -23.76 19.59
N ALA A 72 -23.69 -23.70 19.26
CA ALA A 72 -22.62 -23.45 20.23
C ALA A 72 -22.62 -22.01 20.79
N CYS A 73 -23.13 -21.04 20.02
CA CYS A 73 -23.39 -19.68 20.50
C CYS A 73 -24.70 -19.67 21.32
N THR A 74 -24.63 -20.17 22.56
CA THR A 74 -25.80 -20.23 23.47
C THR A 74 -26.03 -18.88 24.15
N ALA A 75 -27.19 -18.72 24.80
CA ALA A 75 -27.47 -17.57 25.66
C ALA A 75 -26.55 -17.46 26.90
N ASP A 76 -25.78 -18.50 27.23
CA ASP A 76 -24.72 -18.43 28.27
C ASP A 76 -23.41 -17.86 27.72
N VAL A 77 -23.17 -17.97 26.40
CA VAL A 77 -22.00 -17.41 25.68
C VAL A 77 -22.29 -15.98 25.22
N ASN A 78 -23.43 -15.77 24.59
CA ASN A 78 -23.95 -14.45 24.25
C ASN A 78 -25.39 -14.26 24.78
N PRO A 79 -25.56 -13.68 25.99
CA PRO A 79 -26.87 -13.36 26.56
C PRO A 79 -27.73 -12.37 25.77
N LYS A 80 -27.19 -11.71 24.74
CA LYS A 80 -27.91 -10.81 23.83
C LYS A 80 -28.49 -11.52 22.60
N GLY A 81 -28.01 -12.72 22.28
CA GLY A 81 -28.40 -13.45 21.07
C GLY A 81 -27.94 -12.78 19.77
N THR A 82 -26.98 -11.86 19.82
CA THR A 82 -26.48 -11.08 18.67
C THR A 82 -25.45 -11.81 17.80
N GLY A 83 -25.11 -13.06 18.12
CA GLY A 83 -24.13 -13.88 17.40
C GLY A 83 -22.79 -14.05 18.12
N CYS A 84 -21.94 -14.92 17.60
CA CYS A 84 -20.61 -15.20 18.13
C CYS A 84 -19.63 -15.36 16.96
N ILE A 85 -18.35 -15.04 17.15
CA ILE A 85 -17.30 -15.15 16.13
C ILE A 85 -16.41 -16.38 16.33
N ALA A 86 -15.70 -16.77 15.27
CA ALA A 86 -14.66 -17.81 15.32
C ALA A 86 -13.49 -17.38 16.22
N ARG A 87 -12.72 -18.35 16.73
CA ARG A 87 -11.51 -18.08 17.53
C ARG A 87 -10.31 -17.78 16.62
N GLU A 88 -10.24 -18.57 15.55
CA GLU A 88 -9.27 -18.52 14.47
C GLU A 88 -9.48 -17.25 13.62
N VAL A 89 -8.41 -16.72 13.01
CA VAL A 89 -8.46 -15.43 12.27
C VAL A 89 -9.48 -15.44 11.13
N GLY A 90 -9.49 -16.50 10.30
CA GLY A 90 -10.32 -16.57 9.10
C GLY A 90 -10.19 -15.32 8.24
N GLU A 91 -11.33 -14.83 7.74
CA GLU A 91 -11.42 -13.63 6.90
C GLU A 91 -11.49 -12.31 7.69
N PHE A 92 -11.13 -12.29 8.98
CA PHE A 92 -11.19 -11.07 9.79
C PHE A 92 -10.36 -9.94 9.17
N GLN A 93 -10.97 -8.78 8.94
CA GLN A 93 -10.31 -7.56 8.46
C GLN A 93 -10.98 -6.32 9.04
N ALA A 94 -10.22 -5.25 9.31
CA ALA A 94 -10.74 -4.01 9.88
C ALA A 94 -9.81 -2.83 9.57
N GLY A 95 -10.35 -1.60 9.57
CA GLY A 95 -9.52 -0.38 9.51
C GLY A 95 -10.28 0.87 9.10
N GLY A 96 -11.22 0.74 8.15
CA GLY A 96 -12.04 1.86 7.69
C GLY A 96 -12.95 2.42 8.79
N PHE A 97 -13.06 3.74 8.86
CA PHE A 97 -14.03 4.43 9.72
C PHE A 97 -15.31 4.77 8.93
N THR A 98 -16.41 4.96 9.65
CA THR A 98 -17.58 5.72 9.18
C THR A 98 -17.31 7.23 9.26
N ARG A 99 -18.09 8.06 8.56
CA ARG A 99 -17.84 9.52 8.44
C ARG A 99 -18.00 10.24 9.79
N ASP A 100 -18.79 9.70 10.72
CA ASP A 100 -18.88 10.19 12.11
C ASP A 100 -17.57 10.05 12.92
N GLY A 101 -16.65 9.18 12.49
CA GLY A 101 -15.36 8.98 13.14
C GLY A 101 -15.40 8.25 14.48
N ASN A 102 -16.55 7.68 14.86
CA ASN A 102 -16.74 6.96 16.14
C ASN A 102 -17.01 5.45 15.95
N HIS A 103 -17.33 5.00 14.73
CA HIS A 103 -17.50 3.58 14.42
C HIS A 103 -16.49 3.11 13.36
N ILE A 104 -15.85 1.97 13.63
CA ILE A 104 -14.95 1.26 12.70
C ILE A 104 -15.74 0.15 12.00
N VAL A 105 -15.48 -0.02 10.72
CA VAL A 105 -16.00 -1.08 9.87
C VAL A 105 -15.11 -2.33 9.99
N VAL A 106 -15.73 -3.48 10.22
CA VAL A 106 -15.04 -4.76 10.48
C VAL A 106 -15.74 -5.90 9.74
N ASN A 107 -14.97 -6.71 9.02
CA ASN A 107 -15.40 -8.01 8.51
C ASN A 107 -15.11 -9.10 9.55
N VAL A 108 -16.09 -9.96 9.84
CA VAL A 108 -15.95 -11.07 10.81
C VAL A 108 -16.61 -12.35 10.30
N VAL A 109 -16.10 -13.51 10.73
CA VAL A 109 -16.77 -14.80 10.51
C VAL A 109 -17.60 -15.16 11.74
N MET A 110 -18.92 -15.01 11.64
CA MET A 110 -19.89 -15.41 12.65
C MET A 110 -20.16 -16.92 12.57
N VAL A 111 -20.13 -17.62 13.72
CA VAL A 111 -20.26 -19.08 13.80
C VAL A 111 -21.07 -19.55 15.00
N GLY A 112 -21.51 -20.80 14.97
CA GLY A 112 -22.17 -21.45 16.11
C GLY A 112 -23.59 -20.98 16.39
N ALA A 113 -24.21 -20.15 15.54
CA ALA A 113 -25.61 -19.75 15.66
C ALA A 113 -26.57 -20.95 15.71
N PRO A 114 -27.73 -20.83 16.39
CA PRO A 114 -28.77 -21.86 16.40
C PRO A 114 -29.44 -22.03 15.02
N ALA A 115 -30.15 -23.15 14.83
CA ALA A 115 -30.94 -23.36 13.62
C ALA A 115 -32.18 -22.46 13.57
N ALA A 116 -32.58 -22.06 12.36
CA ALA A 116 -33.92 -21.51 12.13
C ALA A 116 -35.01 -22.48 12.66
N PRO A 117 -36.10 -21.98 13.26
CA PRO A 117 -36.58 -20.60 13.27
C PRO A 117 -36.12 -19.77 14.50
N ASP A 118 -35.02 -20.11 15.15
CA ASP A 118 -34.45 -19.25 16.20
C ASP A 118 -34.00 -17.90 15.61
N ALA A 119 -34.31 -16.79 16.28
CA ALA A 119 -34.00 -15.45 15.79
C ALA A 119 -32.50 -15.18 15.62
N ALA A 120 -31.64 -15.87 16.38
CA ALA A 120 -30.20 -15.74 16.26
C ALA A 120 -29.58 -16.52 15.08
N SER A 121 -30.37 -17.31 14.32
CA SER A 121 -29.85 -18.07 13.17
C SER A 121 -29.28 -17.19 12.05
N ILE A 122 -29.65 -15.90 12.03
CA ILE A 122 -29.19 -14.88 11.08
C ILE A 122 -27.68 -14.57 11.19
N TYR A 123 -27.05 -14.89 12.33
CA TYR A 123 -25.64 -14.61 12.61
C TYR A 123 -24.74 -15.78 12.19
N THR A 124 -24.77 -16.15 10.91
CA THR A 124 -23.98 -17.24 10.36
C THR A 124 -23.15 -16.77 9.16
N GLY A 125 -21.90 -17.24 9.08
CA GLY A 125 -20.99 -16.97 7.96
C GLY A 125 -20.26 -15.64 8.09
N GLU A 126 -19.67 -15.20 6.99
CA GLU A 126 -18.94 -13.93 6.91
C GLU A 126 -19.91 -12.74 6.86
N GLN A 127 -19.70 -11.78 7.76
CA GLN A 127 -20.61 -10.68 8.07
C GLN A 127 -19.85 -9.37 8.34
N LEU A 128 -20.47 -8.27 7.93
CA LEU A 128 -20.01 -6.91 8.12
C LEU A 128 -20.62 -6.31 9.40
N ILE A 129 -19.77 -5.85 10.33
CA ILE A 129 -20.18 -5.19 11.57
C ILE A 129 -19.56 -3.79 11.70
N LEU A 130 -20.21 -2.94 12.49
CA LEU A 130 -19.67 -1.70 13.02
C LEU A 130 -19.28 -1.90 14.49
N VAL A 131 -18.11 -1.42 14.89
CA VAL A 131 -17.60 -1.46 16.28
C VAL A 131 -17.39 -0.04 16.80
N LYS A 132 -17.87 0.25 18.01
CA LYS A 132 -17.73 1.57 18.64
C LYS A 132 -16.35 1.82 19.23
N THR A 133 -15.87 3.05 19.06
CA THR A 133 -14.56 3.52 19.55
C THR A 133 -14.61 4.28 20.87
N ASP A 134 -15.80 4.68 21.32
CA ASP A 134 -16.03 5.50 22.53
C ASP A 134 -16.34 4.67 23.80
N GLY A 135 -16.45 3.34 23.66
CA GLY A 135 -16.85 2.44 24.74
C GLY A 135 -18.35 2.46 25.07
N SER A 136 -19.19 3.16 24.29
CA SER A 136 -20.64 3.08 24.42
C SER A 136 -21.23 1.88 23.65
N ALA A 137 -22.53 1.65 23.81
CA ALA A 137 -23.25 0.56 23.15
C ALA A 137 -24.20 1.07 22.06
N PHE A 138 -24.60 0.19 21.15
CA PHE A 138 -25.76 0.37 20.27
C PHE A 138 -27.06 0.03 21.02
N SER A 139 -28.22 0.12 20.35
CA SER A 139 -29.56 -0.15 20.90
C SER A 139 -29.78 -1.61 21.34
N ASN A 140 -29.10 -2.58 20.71
CA ASN A 140 -28.98 -3.97 21.19
C ASN A 140 -28.27 -4.08 22.57
N GLY A 141 -27.55 -3.03 22.96
CA GLY A 141 -26.73 -2.95 24.16
C GLY A 141 -25.43 -3.76 24.08
N ASP A 142 -24.91 -3.99 22.88
CA ASP A 142 -23.54 -4.43 22.59
C ASP A 142 -22.71 -3.24 22.06
N PRO A 143 -21.37 -3.25 22.17
CA PRO A 143 -20.52 -2.20 21.57
C PRO A 143 -20.35 -2.35 20.04
N TRP A 144 -21.12 -3.24 19.42
CA TRP A 144 -21.11 -3.51 17.98
C TRP A 144 -22.53 -3.76 17.42
N LYS A 145 -22.71 -3.49 16.12
CA LYS A 145 -23.94 -3.72 15.35
C LYS A 145 -23.58 -4.47 14.06
N CYS A 146 -24.29 -5.56 13.73
CA CYS A 146 -24.16 -6.16 12.40
C CYS A 146 -24.99 -5.40 11.37
N VAL A 147 -24.44 -5.19 10.18
CA VAL A 147 -25.07 -4.43 9.07
C VAL A 147 -25.59 -5.37 7.98
N SER A 148 -24.85 -6.45 7.67
CA SER A 148 -25.22 -7.44 6.65
C SER A 148 -26.09 -8.61 7.17
N CYS A 149 -26.27 -8.72 8.49
CA CYS A 149 -27.04 -9.80 9.08
C CYS A 149 -28.54 -9.62 8.81
N ALA A 150 -29.24 -10.73 8.54
CA ALA A 150 -30.68 -10.78 8.22
C ALA A 150 -31.11 -9.98 6.97
N VAL A 151 -30.19 -9.50 6.14
CA VAL A 151 -30.53 -8.84 4.86
C VAL A 151 -31.36 -9.80 4.00
N PRO A 152 -32.53 -9.39 3.50
CA PRO A 152 -33.37 -10.24 2.65
C PRO A 152 -32.61 -10.72 1.40
N PRO A 153 -32.77 -11.99 0.96
CA PRO A 153 -32.13 -12.47 -0.27
C PRO A 153 -32.43 -11.65 -1.52
N GLU A 154 -33.62 -11.03 -1.58
CA GLU A 154 -34.03 -10.08 -2.62
C GLU A 154 -33.29 -8.73 -2.59
N ASN A 155 -32.66 -8.38 -1.46
CA ASN A 155 -31.84 -7.18 -1.29
C ASN A 155 -30.34 -7.45 -1.56
N ALA A 156 -29.92 -8.72 -1.62
CA ALA A 156 -28.53 -9.16 -1.80
C ALA A 156 -28.39 -10.14 -2.99
N VAL A 157 -29.11 -9.88 -4.08
CA VAL A 157 -29.10 -10.75 -5.27
C VAL A 157 -27.73 -10.67 -5.96
N SER A 158 -27.14 -11.84 -6.25
CA SER A 158 -25.79 -11.95 -6.81
C SER A 158 -24.67 -11.35 -5.95
N LEU A 159 -24.87 -11.30 -4.63
CA LEU A 159 -23.84 -11.07 -3.61
C LEU A 159 -22.58 -11.90 -3.89
N ASP A 160 -21.46 -11.23 -4.13
CA ASP A 160 -20.18 -11.86 -4.45
C ASP A 160 -19.55 -12.48 -3.18
N PRO A 161 -18.86 -13.64 -3.28
CA PRO A 161 -18.11 -14.20 -2.16
C PRO A 161 -16.93 -13.33 -1.67
N GLN A 162 -16.30 -12.49 -2.50
CA GLN A 162 -15.15 -11.69 -2.10
C GLN A 162 -15.59 -10.49 -1.25
N ARG A 163 -15.09 -10.42 0.00
CA ARG A 163 -15.60 -9.57 1.10
C ARG A 163 -14.49 -8.90 1.92
N ASP A 164 -13.30 -8.80 1.32
CA ASP A 164 -12.10 -8.19 1.90
C ASP A 164 -12.16 -6.65 1.93
N TYR A 165 -11.12 -6.05 2.52
CA TYR A 165 -10.85 -4.60 2.51
C TYR A 165 -12.06 -3.70 2.87
N PRO A 166 -12.75 -3.93 4.00
CA PRO A 166 -13.95 -3.17 4.37
C PRO A 166 -13.67 -1.68 4.62
N GLN A 167 -14.29 -0.81 3.83
CA GLN A 167 -14.06 0.65 3.82
C GLN A 167 -15.37 1.43 3.84
N GLY A 168 -15.53 2.36 4.78
CA GLY A 168 -16.64 3.31 4.79
C GLY A 168 -16.51 4.34 3.67
N PHE A 169 -17.63 4.68 3.03
CA PHE A 169 -17.68 5.85 2.15
C PHE A 169 -17.59 7.14 2.99
N ARG A 170 -17.23 8.28 2.38
CA ARG A 170 -17.36 9.59 3.04
C ARG A 170 -18.82 10.00 3.33
N GLY A 171 -19.82 9.19 2.96
CA GLY A 171 -21.22 9.31 3.40
C GLY A 171 -21.60 8.15 4.31
N ASP A 172 -22.32 8.41 5.39
CA ASP A 172 -22.62 7.43 6.45
C ASP A 172 -23.59 6.30 6.05
N ASN A 173 -24.02 6.21 4.80
CA ASN A 173 -24.99 5.20 4.33
C ASN A 173 -24.37 4.03 3.52
N LYS A 174 -23.08 4.07 3.17
CA LYS A 174 -22.45 3.02 2.34
C LYS A 174 -21.10 2.51 2.85
N ILE A 175 -20.83 1.23 2.61
CA ILE A 175 -19.56 0.54 2.84
C ILE A 175 -19.16 -0.28 1.60
N LEU A 176 -17.90 -0.19 1.18
CA LEU A 176 -17.24 -1.12 0.27
C LEU A 176 -16.85 -2.38 1.06
N TRP A 177 -17.25 -3.56 0.58
CA TRP A 177 -17.05 -4.85 1.22
C TRP A 177 -16.62 -5.88 0.16
N GLY A 178 -15.32 -5.93 -0.12
CA GLY A 178 -14.71 -6.70 -1.20
C GLY A 178 -15.27 -6.31 -2.56
N HIS A 179 -15.89 -7.26 -3.26
CA HIS A 179 -16.55 -7.04 -4.55
C HIS A 179 -18.01 -6.58 -4.40
N ASN A 180 -18.38 -6.03 -3.25
CA ASN A 180 -19.74 -5.59 -2.95
C ASN A 180 -19.79 -4.18 -2.36
N ILE A 181 -20.93 -3.50 -2.52
CA ILE A 181 -21.26 -2.27 -1.80
C ILE A 181 -22.53 -2.52 -0.98
N VAL A 182 -22.41 -2.37 0.33
CA VAL A 182 -23.52 -2.36 1.28
C VAL A 182 -24.06 -0.94 1.36
N ASP A 183 -25.36 -0.74 1.15
CA ASP A 183 -26.04 0.56 1.11
C ASP A 183 -27.34 0.50 1.92
N CYS A 184 -27.63 1.49 2.76
CA CYS A 184 -28.81 1.48 3.65
C CYS A 184 -29.89 2.51 3.26
N GLU A 185 -30.18 2.64 1.96
CA GLU A 185 -31.16 3.57 1.37
C GLU A 185 -30.99 5.05 1.76
N GLY A 186 -29.78 5.46 2.18
CA GLY A 186 -29.49 6.81 2.65
C GLY A 186 -29.66 7.03 4.17
N GLU A 187 -30.04 6.00 4.93
CA GLU A 187 -29.99 6.01 6.40
C GLU A 187 -28.55 5.84 6.88
N GLU A 188 -28.21 6.45 8.02
CA GLU A 188 -26.89 6.28 8.64
C GLU A 188 -26.74 4.83 9.13
N LEU A 189 -25.68 4.13 8.68
CA LEU A 189 -25.44 2.69 8.91
C LEU A 189 -25.44 2.32 10.40
N HIS A 190 -24.94 3.24 11.24
CA HIS A 190 -24.84 3.07 12.69
C HIS A 190 -26.17 3.32 13.44
N SER A 191 -27.17 3.91 12.78
CA SER A 191 -28.47 4.27 13.38
C SER A 191 -29.42 3.07 13.52
N ASP A 192 -30.46 3.23 14.34
CA ASP A 192 -31.60 2.29 14.41
C ASP A 192 -32.52 2.36 13.19
N SER A 193 -32.44 3.42 12.37
CA SER A 193 -33.24 3.57 11.15
C SER A 193 -32.72 2.72 10.00
N CYS A 194 -31.43 2.35 10.01
CA CYS A 194 -30.84 1.39 9.09
C CYS A 194 -31.12 -0.05 9.58
N THR A 195 -32.18 -0.65 9.03
CA THR A 195 -32.65 -2.03 9.33
C THR A 195 -32.35 -2.97 8.16
N PRO A 196 -32.31 -4.31 8.36
CA PRO A 196 -31.95 -5.26 7.31
C PRO A 196 -32.83 -5.17 6.05
N GLU A 197 -34.09 -4.74 6.18
CA GLU A 197 -35.02 -4.56 5.08
C GLU A 197 -34.70 -3.35 4.18
N LYS A 198 -33.95 -2.36 4.69
CA LYS A 198 -33.41 -1.23 3.93
C LYS A 198 -31.96 -1.45 3.49
N THR A 199 -31.23 -2.34 4.17
CA THR A 199 -29.89 -2.71 3.72
C THR A 199 -30.00 -3.47 2.40
N HIS A 200 -29.32 -2.96 1.38
CA HIS A 200 -29.04 -3.65 0.13
C HIS A 200 -27.55 -3.99 0.04
N ILE A 201 -27.22 -5.06 -0.68
CA ILE A 201 -25.83 -5.44 -0.99
C ILE A 201 -25.73 -5.68 -2.48
N TYR A 202 -25.06 -4.77 -3.17
CA TYR A 202 -24.92 -4.77 -4.62
C TYR A 202 -23.51 -5.21 -5.02
N PRO A 203 -23.35 -6.18 -5.93
CA PRO A 203 -22.03 -6.55 -6.42
C PRO A 203 -21.41 -5.42 -7.27
N ILE A 204 -20.09 -5.39 -7.33
CA ILE A 204 -19.27 -4.57 -8.23
C ILE A 204 -18.83 -5.45 -9.39
N HIS A 205 -18.98 -4.95 -10.62
CA HIS A 205 -18.69 -5.67 -11.84
C HIS A 205 -17.62 -4.94 -12.65
N TRP A 206 -16.65 -5.70 -13.19
CA TRP A 206 -15.60 -5.19 -14.07
C TRP A 206 -15.41 -6.16 -15.23
N ASN A 207 -15.65 -5.67 -16.44
CA ASN A 207 -15.49 -6.45 -17.67
C ASN A 207 -14.00 -6.60 -17.99
N THR A 208 -13.35 -7.70 -17.61
CA THR A 208 -11.96 -8.01 -17.99
C THR A 208 -11.81 -8.64 -19.38
N LYS A 209 -12.94 -8.97 -20.03
CA LYS A 209 -13.04 -9.36 -21.46
C LYS A 209 -14.39 -8.89 -22.04
N ALA A 210 -14.47 -8.82 -23.36
CA ALA A 210 -15.69 -8.51 -24.10
C ALA A 210 -16.87 -9.48 -23.88
N ASP A 211 -16.63 -10.70 -23.37
CA ASP A 211 -17.68 -11.67 -23.00
C ASP A 211 -18.12 -11.60 -21.53
N GLY A 212 -17.58 -10.65 -20.76
CA GLY A 212 -17.83 -10.50 -19.32
C GLY A 212 -17.12 -11.53 -18.44
N SER A 213 -16.20 -12.35 -18.98
CA SER A 213 -15.46 -13.36 -18.20
C SER A 213 -14.03 -12.95 -17.87
N GLY A 214 -13.54 -13.36 -16.69
CA GLY A 214 -12.15 -13.21 -16.30
C GLY A 214 -11.99 -13.18 -14.79
N SER A 215 -10.84 -12.68 -14.31
CA SER A 215 -10.63 -12.38 -12.89
C SER A 215 -11.29 -11.05 -12.52
N GLY A 216 -11.88 -10.98 -11.33
CA GLY A 216 -12.35 -9.73 -10.74
C GLY A 216 -11.20 -8.80 -10.34
N PRO A 217 -11.52 -7.57 -9.86
CA PRO A 217 -10.54 -6.67 -9.26
C PRO A 217 -9.94 -7.27 -7.99
N ARG A 218 -8.78 -6.78 -7.52
CA ARG A 218 -8.15 -7.19 -6.25
C ARG A 218 -7.82 -5.97 -5.41
N GLU A 219 -8.00 -6.07 -4.11
CA GLU A 219 -7.58 -5.04 -3.14
C GLU A 219 -8.16 -3.65 -3.43
N LEU A 220 -9.49 -3.60 -3.59
CA LEU A 220 -10.20 -2.38 -3.95
C LEU A 220 -9.97 -1.30 -2.87
N ARG A 221 -9.79 -0.05 -3.30
CA ARG A 221 -9.60 1.11 -2.44
C ARG A 221 -10.54 2.22 -2.87
N ILE A 222 -11.27 2.79 -1.93
CA ILE A 222 -12.23 3.86 -2.25
C ILE A 222 -11.54 5.21 -2.36
N HIS A 223 -11.79 5.93 -3.46
CA HIS A 223 -11.31 7.29 -3.64
C HIS A 223 -12.12 8.24 -2.73
N PRO A 224 -11.51 9.31 -2.16
CA PRO A 224 -12.18 10.16 -1.17
C PRO A 224 -13.46 10.89 -1.63
N ASP A 225 -13.80 10.94 -2.92
CA ASP A 225 -15.10 11.45 -3.40
C ASP A 225 -16.27 10.47 -3.22
N GLY A 226 -15.99 9.17 -3.08
CA GLY A 226 -17.00 8.11 -3.04
C GLY A 226 -17.62 7.76 -4.40
N GLU A 227 -17.08 8.27 -5.51
CA GLU A 227 -17.50 7.95 -6.88
C GLU A 227 -16.48 7.08 -7.63
N HIS A 228 -15.21 7.09 -7.23
CA HIS A 228 -14.15 6.32 -7.90
C HIS A 228 -13.54 5.23 -7.00
N LEU A 229 -13.02 4.18 -7.62
CA LEU A 229 -12.19 3.15 -6.97
C LEU A 229 -10.81 3.05 -7.64
N GLY A 230 -9.81 2.70 -6.85
CA GLY A 230 -8.55 2.11 -7.31
C GLY A 230 -8.52 0.62 -6.97
N TRP A 231 -7.83 -0.19 -7.77
CA TRP A 231 -7.61 -1.61 -7.48
C TRP A 231 -6.33 -2.12 -8.17
N SER A 232 -5.93 -3.34 -7.85
CA SER A 232 -4.86 -4.07 -8.56
C SER A 232 -5.44 -5.28 -9.29
N ALA A 233 -4.77 -5.77 -10.33
CA ALA A 233 -5.06 -7.08 -10.91
C ALA A 233 -3.78 -7.77 -11.43
N PHE A 234 -3.72 -9.09 -11.27
CA PHE A 234 -2.59 -9.90 -11.77
C PHE A 234 -2.61 -10.05 -13.30
N THR A 235 -1.42 -10.19 -13.89
CA THR A 235 -1.24 -10.61 -15.29
C THR A 235 -1.10 -12.13 -15.36
N GLY A 236 -1.35 -12.72 -16.53
CA GLY A 236 -1.20 -14.17 -16.76
C GLY A 236 0.23 -14.71 -16.70
N LEU A 237 1.22 -13.87 -16.33
CA LEU A 237 2.64 -14.20 -16.24
C LEU A 237 3.24 -13.91 -14.84
N GLY A 238 2.41 -13.67 -13.81
CA GLY A 238 2.88 -13.41 -12.43
C GLY A 238 3.26 -11.96 -12.13
N GLY A 239 2.98 -11.02 -13.06
CA GLY A 239 3.05 -9.58 -12.80
C GLY A 239 1.70 -9.02 -12.32
N GLN A 240 1.60 -7.69 -12.19
CA GLN A 240 0.36 -7.00 -11.86
C GLN A 240 0.36 -5.55 -12.33
N PHE A 241 -0.84 -4.98 -12.47
CA PHE A 241 -1.07 -3.56 -12.75
C PHE A 241 -2.04 -2.97 -11.74
N GLY A 242 -1.83 -1.70 -11.37
CA GLY A 242 -2.86 -0.85 -10.78
C GLY A 242 -3.85 -0.31 -11.81
N TYR A 243 -5.09 -0.14 -11.40
CA TYR A 243 -6.21 0.40 -12.17
C TYR A 243 -6.96 1.45 -11.37
N PHE A 244 -7.64 2.35 -12.07
CA PHE A 244 -8.53 3.35 -11.50
C PHE A 244 -9.79 3.50 -12.37
N GLY A 245 -10.96 3.71 -11.78
CA GLY A 245 -12.21 3.85 -12.54
C GLY A 245 -13.37 4.35 -11.71
N LYS A 246 -14.48 4.67 -12.37
CA LYS A 246 -15.70 5.21 -11.75
C LYS A 246 -16.72 4.11 -11.47
N LEU A 247 -17.38 4.20 -10.32
CA LEU A 247 -18.56 3.43 -9.97
C LEU A 247 -19.81 4.04 -10.65
N GLU A 248 -20.47 3.28 -11.51
CA GLU A 248 -21.79 3.62 -12.04
C GLU A 248 -22.84 2.62 -11.53
N PHE A 249 -23.88 3.10 -10.85
CA PHE A 249 -24.96 2.24 -10.37
C PHE A 249 -25.95 1.91 -11.49
N VAL A 250 -26.04 0.62 -11.84
CA VAL A 250 -27.00 0.09 -12.81
C VAL A 250 -28.19 -0.50 -12.05
N PRO A 251 -29.41 0.07 -12.20
CA PRO A 251 -30.61 -0.48 -11.57
C PRO A 251 -31.05 -1.79 -12.22
N ALA A 252 -31.80 -2.61 -11.50
CA ALA A 252 -32.31 -3.89 -12.00
C ALA A 252 -33.23 -3.72 -13.22
N THR A 253 -33.12 -4.65 -14.16
CA THR A 253 -33.96 -4.75 -15.38
C THR A 253 -34.70 -6.09 -15.41
N ALA A 254 -35.39 -6.43 -16.50
CA ALA A 254 -35.97 -7.76 -16.66
C ALA A 254 -34.90 -8.83 -17.00
N GLU A 255 -33.72 -8.38 -17.44
CA GLU A 255 -32.61 -9.19 -17.94
C GLU A 255 -31.40 -9.22 -16.98
N GLY A 256 -31.35 -8.38 -15.94
CA GLY A 256 -30.19 -8.25 -15.06
C GLY A 256 -30.48 -7.66 -13.67
N VAL A 257 -29.63 -8.01 -12.71
CA VAL A 257 -29.68 -7.56 -11.31
C VAL A 257 -29.15 -6.13 -11.16
N ALA A 258 -29.58 -5.44 -10.10
CA ALA A 258 -28.99 -4.16 -9.70
C ALA A 258 -27.54 -4.37 -9.21
N ARG A 259 -26.61 -3.55 -9.67
CA ARG A 259 -25.17 -3.67 -9.37
C ARG A 259 -24.43 -2.36 -9.63
N TYR A 260 -23.15 -2.29 -9.28
CA TYR A 260 -22.25 -1.25 -9.76
C TYR A 260 -21.39 -1.79 -10.91
N GLU A 261 -21.24 -1.02 -11.99
CA GLU A 261 -20.24 -1.26 -13.03
C GLU A 261 -19.03 -0.36 -12.78
N LEU A 262 -17.82 -0.87 -13.06
CA LEU A 262 -16.60 -0.06 -13.14
C LEU A 262 -16.41 0.44 -14.58
N VAL A 263 -16.66 1.74 -14.76
CA VAL A 263 -16.64 2.45 -16.06
C VAL A 263 -15.51 3.49 -16.11
N ASN A 264 -15.17 3.96 -17.31
CA ASN A 264 -14.06 4.89 -17.56
C ASN A 264 -12.74 4.43 -16.88
N VAL A 265 -12.44 3.14 -17.01
CA VAL A 265 -11.29 2.50 -16.35
C VAL A 265 -10.00 2.93 -17.03
N TYR A 266 -8.95 3.19 -16.25
CA TYR A 266 -7.59 3.47 -16.69
C TYR A 266 -6.64 2.42 -16.11
N VAL A 267 -5.71 1.93 -16.94
CA VAL A 267 -4.50 1.21 -16.50
C VAL A 267 -3.46 2.24 -16.10
N LEU A 268 -2.94 2.13 -14.88
CA LEU A 268 -2.05 3.13 -14.28
C LEU A 268 -0.58 2.94 -14.71
N THR A 269 -0.37 2.95 -16.03
CA THR A 269 0.95 2.87 -16.68
C THR A 269 1.13 4.06 -17.62
N ASN A 270 2.33 4.65 -17.63
CA ASN A 270 2.66 5.76 -18.53
C ASN A 270 3.47 5.29 -19.75
N PRO A 271 2.85 5.10 -20.93
CA PRO A 271 3.52 4.58 -22.12
C PRO A 271 4.46 5.58 -22.80
N ASN A 272 4.46 6.84 -22.36
CA ASN A 272 5.39 7.89 -22.80
C ASN A 272 6.33 8.33 -21.65
N GLY A 273 6.28 7.64 -20.51
CA GLY A 273 7.15 7.85 -19.37
C GLY A 273 8.47 7.11 -19.54
N LYS A 274 9.41 7.39 -18.64
CA LYS A 274 10.64 6.59 -18.53
C LYS A 274 10.39 5.31 -17.74
N PRO A 275 11.10 4.21 -18.04
CA PRO A 275 11.23 3.10 -17.11
C PRO A 275 12.06 3.49 -15.87
N PRO A 276 11.99 2.74 -14.76
CA PRO A 276 12.87 2.94 -13.60
C PRO A 276 14.35 2.76 -13.93
N ILE A 277 14.67 1.90 -14.89
CA ILE A 277 16.01 1.65 -15.42
C ILE A 277 15.95 1.77 -16.94
N GLU A 278 16.63 2.76 -17.50
CA GLU A 278 16.76 3.02 -18.95
C GLU A 278 18.18 2.65 -19.43
N VAL A 279 18.30 2.24 -20.71
CA VAL A 279 19.58 1.91 -21.36
C VAL A 279 19.87 2.91 -22.49
N ASP A 280 21.00 3.62 -22.43
CA ASP A 280 21.60 4.30 -23.59
C ASP A 280 22.88 3.58 -24.02
N GLY A 281 22.76 2.72 -25.04
CA GLY A 281 23.86 1.96 -25.63
C GLY A 281 24.48 0.91 -24.69
N THR A 282 25.37 1.35 -23.81
CA THR A 282 25.99 0.53 -22.74
C THR A 282 25.93 1.19 -21.36
N GLU A 283 25.27 2.34 -21.23
CA GLU A 283 25.08 3.03 -19.95
C GLU A 283 23.67 2.79 -19.41
N LEU A 284 23.55 2.64 -18.10
CA LEU A 284 22.27 2.58 -17.39
C LEU A 284 21.95 3.93 -16.77
N HIS A 285 20.66 4.27 -16.75
CA HIS A 285 20.15 5.45 -16.05
C HIS A 285 19.00 5.04 -15.13
N LEU A 286 19.07 5.48 -13.86
CA LEU A 286 18.02 5.27 -12.87
C LEU A 286 17.07 6.48 -12.86
N HIS A 287 15.77 6.21 -12.81
CA HIS A 287 14.72 7.23 -12.83
C HIS A 287 13.74 7.03 -11.67
N ASP A 288 14.10 7.60 -10.53
CA ASP A 288 13.33 7.59 -9.28
C ASP A 288 11.95 8.28 -9.43
N ASP A 289 11.72 9.00 -10.55
CA ASP A 289 10.47 9.65 -10.95
C ASP A 289 9.59 8.81 -11.91
N ALA A 290 9.95 7.55 -12.18
CA ALA A 290 9.17 6.65 -13.03
C ALA A 290 7.81 6.25 -12.42
N ILE A 291 6.75 6.30 -13.24
CA ILE A 291 5.39 5.92 -12.81
C ILE A 291 5.21 4.40 -12.93
N THR A 292 5.52 3.67 -11.86
CA THR A 292 5.37 2.21 -11.77
C THR A 292 4.32 1.77 -10.76
N VAL A 293 3.04 2.04 -11.06
CA VAL A 293 1.90 1.60 -10.23
C VAL A 293 1.67 0.09 -10.39
N GLY A 294 2.53 -0.71 -9.76
CA GLY A 294 2.44 -2.17 -9.74
C GLY A 294 1.30 -2.64 -8.83
N GLU A 295 1.34 -2.25 -7.56
CA GLU A 295 0.26 -2.55 -6.60
C GLU A 295 -0.29 -1.27 -5.99
N LEU A 296 -1.56 -0.97 -6.28
CA LEU A 296 -2.25 0.18 -5.71
C LEU A 296 -2.51 -0.06 -4.21
N ARG A 297 -2.29 0.96 -3.40
CA ARG A 297 -2.44 0.92 -1.94
C ARG A 297 -3.44 1.92 -1.38
N GLY A 298 -3.91 2.84 -2.21
CA GLY A 298 -4.98 3.78 -1.87
C GLY A 298 -4.72 5.14 -2.48
N PHE A 299 -5.02 6.17 -1.71
CA PHE A 299 -4.93 7.56 -2.12
C PHE A 299 -4.39 8.43 -0.98
N SER A 300 -3.90 9.61 -1.37
CA SER A 300 -3.90 10.80 -0.52
C SER A 300 -5.27 11.04 0.14
N GLY A 301 -5.29 11.73 1.28
CA GLY A 301 -6.50 12.00 2.06
C GLY A 301 -7.56 12.81 1.30
N THR A 302 -7.13 13.72 0.41
CA THR A 302 -8.01 14.42 -0.56
C THR A 302 -8.24 13.66 -1.85
N GLY A 303 -7.28 12.87 -2.34
CA GLY A 303 -7.43 12.00 -3.52
C GLY A 303 -6.67 12.43 -4.78
N ASP A 304 -6.00 13.58 -4.78
CA ASP A 304 -5.21 14.10 -5.90
C ASP A 304 -3.98 13.26 -6.24
N GLU A 305 -3.47 12.47 -5.29
CA GLU A 305 -2.45 11.44 -5.50
C GLU A 305 -2.97 10.02 -5.24
N ILE A 306 -2.58 9.07 -6.09
CA ILE A 306 -2.67 7.61 -5.87
C ILE A 306 -1.43 7.14 -5.11
N THR A 307 -1.58 6.26 -4.12
CA THR A 307 -0.46 5.61 -3.42
C THR A 307 -0.26 4.18 -3.89
N TYR A 308 1.00 3.73 -4.00
CA TYR A 308 1.34 2.42 -4.58
C TYR A 308 2.69 1.86 -4.11
N ILE A 309 2.80 0.52 -4.09
CA ILE A 309 4.10 -0.15 -4.04
C ILE A 309 4.76 0.04 -5.42
N GLY A 310 5.91 0.71 -5.44
CA GLY A 310 6.63 1.06 -6.65
C GLY A 310 7.88 0.22 -6.87
N SER A 311 8.72 0.66 -7.80
CA SER A 311 10.04 0.06 -8.01
C SER A 311 11.00 0.44 -6.87
N PRO A 312 11.84 -0.48 -6.36
CA PRO A 312 12.85 -0.17 -5.35
C PRO A 312 13.76 0.98 -5.80
N VAL A 313 14.06 1.93 -4.91
CA VAL A 313 15.13 2.93 -5.11
C VAL A 313 16.43 2.50 -4.44
N GLU A 314 16.36 1.66 -3.39
CA GLU A 314 17.49 0.92 -2.86
C GLU A 314 17.27 -0.59 -3.01
N SER A 315 18.35 -1.31 -3.33
CA SER A 315 18.38 -2.77 -3.46
C SER A 315 17.67 -3.47 -2.30
N ASN A 316 16.75 -4.38 -2.62
CA ASN A 316 15.98 -5.21 -1.68
C ASN A 316 15.08 -4.43 -0.70
N ASN A 317 14.78 -3.14 -0.93
CA ASN A 317 13.80 -2.39 -0.15
C ASN A 317 12.50 -2.21 -0.95
N ILE A 318 11.35 -2.60 -0.37
CA ILE A 318 10.05 -2.39 -1.01
C ILE A 318 9.40 -1.13 -0.47
N ASP A 319 9.65 -0.04 -1.19
CA ASP A 319 9.19 1.32 -0.91
C ASP A 319 7.76 1.57 -1.44
N VAL A 320 7.06 2.53 -0.82
CA VAL A 320 5.77 3.04 -1.28
C VAL A 320 5.90 4.48 -1.77
N PHE A 321 5.15 4.81 -2.81
CA PHE A 321 5.20 6.07 -3.55
C PHE A 321 3.81 6.69 -3.66
N ALA A 322 3.77 7.98 -4.03
CA ALA A 322 2.58 8.68 -4.47
C ALA A 322 2.78 9.22 -5.89
N VAL A 323 1.74 9.15 -6.74
CA VAL A 323 1.69 9.79 -8.07
C VAL A 323 0.45 10.66 -8.20
N HIS A 324 0.65 11.91 -8.59
CA HIS A 324 -0.44 12.88 -8.75
C HIS A 324 -1.27 12.60 -10.02
N LEU A 325 -2.59 12.44 -9.89
CA LEU A 325 -3.54 12.09 -10.95
C LEU A 325 -3.39 12.95 -12.22
N VAL A 326 -3.43 14.28 -12.10
CA VAL A 326 -3.34 15.17 -13.28
C VAL A 326 -1.93 15.28 -13.86
N THR A 327 -0.90 15.45 -13.02
CA THR A 327 0.45 15.84 -13.50
C THR A 327 1.39 14.68 -13.78
N GLY A 328 1.16 13.51 -13.18
CA GLY A 328 2.09 12.38 -13.22
C GLY A 328 3.36 12.60 -12.37
N ASN A 329 3.40 13.64 -11.53
CA ASN A 329 4.52 13.84 -10.60
C ASN A 329 4.55 12.68 -9.59
N VAL A 330 5.69 11.99 -9.51
CA VAL A 330 5.97 10.94 -8.51
C VAL A 330 6.71 11.52 -7.31
N ARG A 331 6.46 10.97 -6.12
CA ARG A 331 7.31 11.12 -4.93
C ARG A 331 7.39 9.81 -4.14
N ARG A 332 8.59 9.47 -3.67
CA ARG A 332 8.82 8.40 -2.68
C ARG A 332 8.21 8.83 -1.34
N LEU A 333 7.53 7.91 -0.65
CA LEU A 333 6.93 8.16 0.68
C LEU A 333 7.74 7.49 1.79
N THR A 334 8.18 6.25 1.58
CA THR A 334 9.03 5.51 2.51
C THR A 334 10.43 5.28 1.95
N SER A 335 11.43 5.30 2.83
CA SER A 335 12.81 4.94 2.53
C SER A 335 13.39 4.08 3.63
N HIS A 336 14.10 3.04 3.24
CA HIS A 336 14.62 2.03 4.16
C HIS A 336 13.53 1.29 5.00
N PRO A 337 12.30 1.03 4.50
CA PRO A 337 11.27 0.36 5.29
C PRO A 337 11.53 -1.14 5.51
N GLU A 338 12.57 -1.68 4.89
CA GLU A 338 12.70 -3.08 4.49
C GLU A 338 11.54 -3.49 3.54
N TYR A 339 10.30 -3.53 4.01
CA TYR A 339 9.09 -3.72 3.21
C TYR A 339 7.87 -2.99 3.79
N THR A 340 7.19 -2.17 2.98
CA THR A 340 5.93 -1.47 3.36
C THR A 340 4.69 -2.07 2.67
N ASP A 341 3.67 -2.47 3.45
CA ASP A 341 2.33 -2.87 2.95
C ASP A 341 1.28 -3.03 4.08
N PRO A 342 0.11 -2.38 4.03
CA PRO A 342 -0.31 -1.27 3.18
C PRO A 342 -0.22 0.06 3.96
N MET A 343 -0.98 1.07 3.54
CA MET A 343 -0.98 2.40 4.17
C MET A 343 -2.33 3.11 4.10
N ALA A 344 -2.51 4.17 4.89
CA ALA A 344 -3.60 5.14 4.72
C ALA A 344 -3.16 6.57 5.07
N TYR A 345 -3.74 7.57 4.39
CA TYR A 345 -3.55 8.99 4.69
C TYR A 345 -4.59 9.52 5.68
N SER A 346 -4.23 10.55 6.46
CA SER A 346 -5.19 11.38 7.17
C SER A 346 -5.93 12.29 6.20
N SER A 347 -7.18 12.64 6.51
CA SER A 347 -8.05 13.45 5.62
C SER A 347 -7.47 14.82 5.24
N ASP A 348 -6.63 15.39 6.11
CA ASP A 348 -5.93 16.67 5.92
C ASP A 348 -4.63 16.55 5.10
N ASN A 349 -4.26 15.36 4.62
CA ASN A 349 -2.98 14.99 4.01
C ASN A 349 -1.74 15.18 4.88
N GLU A 350 -1.84 15.79 6.07
CA GLU A 350 -0.68 16.15 6.90
C GLU A 350 0.08 14.94 7.44
N TRP A 351 -0.54 13.76 7.44
CA TRP A 351 0.01 12.51 7.94
C TRP A 351 -0.40 11.30 7.08
N PHE A 352 0.40 10.25 7.13
CA PHE A 352 0.00 8.91 6.73
C PHE A 352 0.52 7.87 7.73
N VAL A 353 -0.17 6.74 7.81
CA VAL A 353 0.25 5.58 8.59
C VAL A 353 0.55 4.45 7.62
N VAL A 354 1.71 3.82 7.79
CA VAL A 354 2.13 2.63 7.04
C VAL A 354 2.18 1.42 7.96
N MET A 355 2.04 0.24 7.38
CA MET A 355 2.37 -1.03 8.01
C MET A 355 3.67 -1.54 7.36
N ASP A 356 4.77 -1.53 8.10
CA ASP A 356 6.08 -1.95 7.56
C ASP A 356 6.86 -2.82 8.57
N THR A 357 7.93 -3.44 8.11
CA THR A 357 8.74 -4.38 8.92
C THR A 357 9.71 -3.71 9.90
N ARG A 358 9.85 -2.36 9.91
CA ARG A 358 10.86 -1.66 10.70
C ARG A 358 10.71 -1.91 12.20
N GLY A 359 11.85 -2.10 12.86
CA GLY A 359 11.91 -2.48 14.27
C GLY A 359 11.47 -3.93 14.55
N THR A 360 11.39 -4.76 13.50
CA THR A 360 11.47 -6.23 13.61
C THR A 360 12.73 -6.80 12.95
N ASP A 361 13.45 -5.99 12.18
CA ASP A 361 14.71 -6.30 11.48
C ASP A 361 14.64 -7.55 10.57
N ARG A 362 13.42 -7.90 10.13
CA ARG A 362 13.08 -9.18 9.48
C ARG A 362 13.84 -9.44 8.17
N GLN A 363 14.27 -8.38 7.49
CA GLN A 363 14.89 -8.42 6.16
C GLN A 363 16.18 -7.57 6.09
N MET A 364 16.57 -6.86 7.15
CA MET A 364 17.83 -6.13 7.28
C MET A 364 19.08 -6.94 6.86
N PHE A 365 19.03 -8.28 6.92
CA PHE A 365 20.09 -9.16 6.40
C PHE A 365 20.34 -9.02 4.87
N MET A 366 19.34 -8.62 4.09
CA MET A 366 19.44 -8.34 2.65
C MET A 366 19.31 -6.85 2.31
N SER A 367 18.50 -6.09 3.06
CA SER A 367 18.09 -4.71 2.74
C SER A 367 18.77 -3.64 3.60
N GLY A 368 19.57 -4.04 4.60
CA GLY A 368 20.10 -3.15 5.64
C GLY A 368 21.18 -2.17 5.19
N MET A 369 21.97 -2.55 4.18
CA MET A 369 23.08 -1.78 3.65
C MET A 369 22.57 -0.74 2.63
N ARG A 370 22.85 0.55 2.89
CA ARG A 370 22.23 1.70 2.20
C ARG A 370 22.86 2.00 0.84
N GLN A 371 22.19 2.81 0.03
CA GLN A 371 22.63 3.35 -1.27
C GLN A 371 23.10 2.31 -2.30
N ILE A 372 22.77 1.03 -2.12
CA ILE A 372 22.97 0.01 -3.16
C ILE A 372 21.89 0.25 -4.23
N PRO A 373 22.24 0.54 -5.50
CA PRO A 373 21.25 0.74 -6.54
C PRO A 373 20.45 -0.55 -6.82
N PRO A 374 19.19 -0.46 -7.30
CA PRO A 374 18.24 -1.58 -7.40
C PRO A 374 18.52 -2.54 -8.58
N LEU A 375 19.79 -2.69 -8.97
CA LEU A 375 20.23 -3.43 -10.15
C LEU A 375 19.89 -4.92 -10.08
N ILE A 376 20.11 -5.56 -8.93
CA ILE A 376 19.79 -6.98 -8.74
C ILE A 376 18.29 -7.24 -8.54
N ASP A 377 17.48 -6.23 -8.21
CA ASP A 377 16.04 -6.40 -8.02
C ASP A 377 15.30 -6.67 -9.33
N LEU A 378 15.95 -6.43 -10.48
CA LEU A 378 15.55 -6.97 -11.79
C LEU A 378 15.31 -8.49 -11.79
N VAL A 379 15.89 -9.23 -10.83
CA VAL A 379 15.61 -10.64 -10.56
C VAL A 379 15.23 -10.92 -9.09
N ALA A 380 15.79 -10.18 -8.13
CA ALA A 380 15.64 -10.45 -6.70
C ALA A 380 14.33 -9.96 -6.05
N VAL A 381 13.54 -9.08 -6.70
CA VAL A 381 12.39 -8.40 -6.07
C VAL A 381 11.33 -9.36 -5.49
N THR A 382 11.14 -10.54 -6.07
CA THR A 382 10.21 -11.57 -5.56
C THR A 382 10.69 -12.15 -4.22
N VAL A 383 12.00 -12.25 -3.98
CA VAL A 383 12.57 -12.65 -2.69
C VAL A 383 12.50 -11.51 -1.68
N ALA A 384 12.82 -10.29 -2.11
CA ALA A 384 12.72 -9.09 -1.27
C ALA A 384 11.27 -8.83 -0.81
N SER A 385 10.26 -9.17 -1.61
CA SER A 385 8.87 -9.14 -1.19
C SER A 385 8.47 -10.33 -0.32
N SER A 386 8.84 -11.56 -0.67
CA SER A 386 8.35 -12.77 0.02
C SER A 386 8.88 -12.93 1.45
N THR A 387 10.12 -12.53 1.71
CA THR A 387 10.79 -12.78 3.01
C THR A 387 10.24 -11.96 4.19
N ARG A 388 9.37 -10.98 3.94
CA ARG A 388 8.63 -10.20 4.95
C ARG A 388 7.70 -11.02 5.86
N ASN A 389 7.32 -12.21 5.40
CA ASN A 389 6.32 -13.09 6.01
C ASN A 389 6.96 -14.41 6.46
N ASN A 390 6.28 -15.12 7.36
CA ASN A 390 6.51 -16.51 7.77
C ASN A 390 5.16 -17.22 7.66
N GLY A 391 4.84 -17.80 6.50
CA GLY A 391 3.48 -18.24 6.20
C GLY A 391 2.47 -17.11 6.38
N PRO A 392 1.29 -17.34 7.00
CA PRO A 392 0.34 -16.27 7.31
C PRO A 392 0.86 -15.22 8.31
N ARG A 393 2.00 -15.38 8.98
CA ARG A 393 2.56 -14.37 9.88
C ARG A 393 3.27 -13.27 9.07
N ARG A 394 2.59 -12.14 8.87
CA ARG A 394 3.25 -10.86 8.53
C ARG A 394 4.02 -10.31 9.74
N PHE A 395 5.06 -9.52 9.55
CA PHE A 395 5.88 -8.95 10.65
C PHE A 395 5.59 -7.47 10.96
N PHE A 396 4.57 -6.88 10.32
CA PHE A 396 4.41 -5.42 10.26
C PHE A 396 4.13 -4.73 11.61
N GLN A 397 4.54 -3.47 11.69
CA GLN A 397 4.23 -2.52 12.76
C GLN A 397 3.58 -1.25 12.17
N PRO A 398 2.62 -0.62 12.88
CA PRO A 398 2.02 0.64 12.46
C PRO A 398 2.96 1.82 12.74
N ILE A 399 3.46 2.47 11.68
CA ILE A 399 4.37 3.63 11.74
C ILE A 399 3.63 4.89 11.23
N LEU A 400 3.58 5.94 12.05
CA LEU A 400 3.06 7.26 11.67
C LEU A 400 4.17 8.10 11.02
N ILE A 401 3.92 8.66 9.84
CA ILE A 401 4.85 9.49 9.07
C ILE A 401 4.11 10.78 8.65
N ASP A 402 4.78 11.94 8.64
CA ASP A 402 4.19 13.19 8.16
C ASP A 402 4.09 13.25 6.62
N ARG A 403 3.35 14.23 6.11
CA ARG A 403 3.11 14.45 4.67
C ARG A 403 4.35 14.45 3.77
N TYR A 404 5.53 14.77 4.30
CA TYR A 404 6.77 14.88 3.52
C TYR A 404 7.46 13.54 3.31
N GLY A 405 7.07 12.50 4.07
CA GLY A 405 7.68 11.19 4.02
C GLY A 405 8.98 11.08 4.82
N ASP A 406 9.58 9.89 4.74
CA ASP A 406 10.87 9.60 5.35
C ASP A 406 11.96 10.51 4.76
N ARG A 407 12.81 11.09 5.63
CA ARG A 407 13.86 12.05 5.22
C ARG A 407 14.96 12.19 6.28
N GLY A 408 16.22 12.20 5.86
CA GLY A 408 17.35 12.40 6.77
C GLY A 408 17.43 11.28 7.81
N ASP A 409 17.21 11.61 9.08
CA ASP A 409 17.12 10.69 10.21
C ASP A 409 15.68 10.34 10.64
N TYR A 410 14.67 10.90 9.96
CA TYR A 410 13.26 10.65 10.25
C TYR A 410 12.67 9.53 9.38
N PHE A 411 12.22 8.47 10.08
CA PHE A 411 11.62 7.27 9.51
C PHE A 411 10.25 6.96 10.16
N GLY A 412 9.53 8.03 10.52
CA GLY A 412 8.27 7.97 11.25
C GLY A 412 8.38 7.54 12.73
N GLN A 413 7.22 7.25 13.32
CA GLN A 413 7.07 6.85 14.72
C GLN A 413 6.18 5.61 14.85
N ARG A 414 6.68 4.55 15.49
CA ARG A 414 5.91 3.33 15.78
C ARG A 414 4.80 3.60 16.81
N ILE A 415 3.54 3.52 16.37
CA ILE A 415 2.33 3.83 17.14
C ILE A 415 2.14 2.85 18.31
N ASN A 416 2.38 1.55 18.08
CA ASN A 416 2.19 0.49 19.07
C ASN A 416 3.43 0.20 19.95
N ALA A 417 4.35 1.17 20.10
CA ALA A 417 5.64 0.94 20.79
C ALA A 417 5.55 0.78 22.31
N ALA A 418 4.46 1.23 22.95
CA ALA A 418 4.32 1.26 24.41
C ALA A 418 4.06 -0.14 25.02
N GLY A 419 4.69 -0.43 26.16
CA GLY A 419 4.57 -1.70 26.90
C GLY A 419 5.92 -2.31 27.25
N ASP A 420 5.92 -3.53 27.79
CA ASP A 420 7.11 -4.26 28.23
C ASP A 420 7.45 -5.48 27.34
N GLY A 421 6.74 -5.68 26.23
CA GLY A 421 6.88 -6.84 25.35
C GLY A 421 6.33 -8.14 25.93
N SER A 422 5.61 -8.11 27.06
CA SER A 422 4.99 -9.29 27.67
C SER A 422 3.79 -9.80 26.87
N ASN A 423 3.42 -11.08 27.05
CA ASN A 423 2.33 -11.72 26.28
C ASN A 423 1.01 -10.94 26.44
N GLY A 424 0.44 -10.47 25.33
CA GLY A 424 -0.77 -9.65 25.28
C GLY A 424 -0.58 -8.15 25.36
N SER A 425 0.62 -7.65 25.68
CA SER A 425 0.91 -6.21 25.69
C SER A 425 0.71 -5.57 24.29
N ILE A 426 0.59 -4.25 24.24
CA ILE A 426 0.42 -3.50 22.98
C ILE A 426 1.62 -3.72 22.03
N ASN A 427 2.83 -3.79 22.60
CA ASN A 427 4.09 -4.03 21.88
C ASN A 427 4.59 -5.49 21.91
N ASP A 428 3.73 -6.46 22.26
CA ASP A 428 4.06 -7.90 22.23
C ASP A 428 4.53 -8.33 20.82
N PRO A 429 5.77 -8.83 20.66
CA PRO A 429 6.33 -9.21 19.37
C PRO A 429 5.64 -10.41 18.71
N ASN A 430 4.67 -11.05 19.36
CA ASN A 430 3.86 -12.12 18.79
C ASN A 430 2.57 -11.64 18.13
N TRP A 431 2.12 -10.42 18.44
CA TRP A 431 0.97 -9.77 17.81
C TRP A 431 1.47 -8.86 16.68
N ASN A 432 1.28 -9.30 15.45
CA ASN A 432 1.85 -8.64 14.28
C ASN A 432 0.78 -7.86 13.54
N GLY A 433 1.14 -6.69 13.02
CA GLY A 433 0.28 -5.85 12.20
C GLY A 433 -0.21 -6.57 10.95
N ARG A 434 -1.41 -6.20 10.51
CA ARG A 434 -2.13 -6.78 9.37
C ARG A 434 -2.58 -5.68 8.41
N ALA A 435 -3.35 -6.06 7.40
CA ALA A 435 -3.73 -5.16 6.32
C ALA A 435 -4.62 -4.00 6.80
N ASP A 436 -4.38 -2.83 6.20
CA ASP A 436 -5.16 -1.59 6.20
C ASP A 436 -5.40 -0.94 7.56
N PRO A 437 -4.43 -0.13 8.04
CA PRO A 437 -4.72 0.87 9.04
C PRO A 437 -5.63 1.95 8.43
N GLY A 438 -6.36 2.69 9.26
CA GLY A 438 -7.21 3.78 8.81
C GLY A 438 -7.28 4.92 9.82
N PHE A 439 -7.39 6.16 9.34
CA PHE A 439 -7.64 7.33 10.19
C PHE A 439 -9.14 7.53 10.41
N SER A 440 -9.51 8.05 11.59
CA SER A 440 -10.81 8.71 11.73
C SER A 440 -10.85 9.96 10.83
N PRO A 441 -12.02 10.39 10.33
CA PRO A 441 -12.11 11.52 9.40
C PRO A 441 -11.61 12.85 9.98
N ASP A 442 -11.63 13.03 11.30
CA ASP A 442 -11.07 14.17 12.02
C ASP A 442 -9.56 14.05 12.32
N GLY A 443 -8.93 12.97 11.89
CA GLY A 443 -7.49 12.70 12.04
C GLY A 443 -7.01 12.36 13.45
N THR A 444 -7.89 12.29 14.46
CA THR A 444 -7.52 12.10 15.89
C THR A 444 -7.29 10.65 16.30
N LYS A 445 -7.82 9.69 15.55
CA LYS A 445 -7.73 8.25 15.85
C LYS A 445 -7.14 7.50 14.66
N ILE A 446 -6.43 6.42 14.96
CA ILE A 446 -5.92 5.46 13.99
C ILE A 446 -6.41 4.07 14.42
N ALA A 447 -7.17 3.41 13.55
CA ALA A 447 -7.52 2.01 13.67
C ALA A 447 -6.47 1.16 12.94
N PHE A 448 -6.15 0.00 13.50
CA PHE A 448 -5.39 -1.07 12.85
C PHE A 448 -5.75 -2.39 13.51
N TRP A 449 -5.39 -3.52 12.92
CA TRP A 449 -5.58 -4.82 13.59
C TRP A 449 -4.32 -5.66 13.57
N GLN A 450 -4.26 -6.60 14.52
CA GLN A 450 -3.14 -7.51 14.69
C GLN A 450 -3.62 -8.96 14.70
N ALA A 451 -2.78 -9.86 14.20
CA ALA A 451 -2.96 -11.30 14.37
C ALA A 451 -1.80 -11.90 15.18
N LEU A 452 -2.14 -12.85 16.04
CA LEU A 452 -1.19 -13.64 16.80
C LEU A 452 -0.44 -14.60 15.84
N VAL A 453 0.83 -14.89 16.12
CA VAL A 453 1.50 -16.01 15.45
C VAL A 453 0.90 -17.35 15.90
N VAL A 454 0.45 -18.15 14.93
CA VAL A 454 -0.19 -19.45 15.14
C VAL A 454 0.43 -20.51 14.25
N SER A 455 0.20 -21.79 14.56
CA SER A 455 0.75 -22.90 13.77
C SER A 455 0.08 -22.95 12.38
N PRO A 456 0.83 -23.15 11.27
CA PRO A 456 2.22 -23.64 11.18
C PRO A 456 3.33 -22.57 11.25
N SER A 457 3.02 -21.27 11.29
CA SER A 457 4.03 -20.18 11.43
C SER A 457 4.77 -20.17 12.78
N CYS A 458 4.41 -21.09 13.68
CA CYS A 458 5.12 -21.45 14.89
C CYS A 458 4.91 -22.94 15.19
N GLY A 459 5.85 -23.52 15.92
CA GLY A 459 5.78 -24.86 16.48
C GLY A 459 5.80 -26.00 15.45
N GLY A 460 5.78 -27.23 15.97
CA GLY A 460 5.87 -28.43 15.13
C GLY A 460 7.24 -28.55 14.46
N VAL A 461 7.32 -28.18 13.18
CA VAL A 461 8.56 -28.09 12.41
C VAL A 461 9.13 -26.67 12.35
N ASN A 462 8.31 -25.65 12.58
CA ASN A 462 8.75 -24.25 12.64
C ASN A 462 9.45 -24.02 14.00
N PRO A 463 10.67 -23.46 14.03
CA PRO A 463 11.46 -23.30 15.25
C PRO A 463 10.94 -22.23 16.23
N LEU A 464 9.99 -21.37 15.83
CA LEU A 464 9.43 -20.33 16.70
C LEU A 464 8.41 -20.93 17.68
N PRO A 465 8.36 -20.47 18.94
CA PRO A 465 7.36 -20.93 19.91
C PRO A 465 5.96 -20.41 19.53
N CYS A 466 4.92 -21.23 19.75
CA CYS A 466 3.54 -20.75 19.70
C CYS A 466 3.11 -20.21 21.08
N PRO A 467 2.73 -18.92 21.19
CA PRO A 467 2.09 -18.38 22.39
C PRO A 467 0.64 -18.89 22.53
N VAL A 468 0.10 -18.78 23.74
CA VAL A 468 -1.35 -18.90 23.97
C VAL A 468 -1.93 -17.49 24.00
N SER A 469 -3.02 -17.28 23.25
CA SER A 469 -3.67 -15.96 23.15
C SER A 469 -4.18 -15.47 24.51
N THR A 470 -4.02 -14.17 24.70
CA THR A 470 -4.50 -13.36 25.84
C THR A 470 -5.70 -12.49 25.48
N ALA A 471 -6.07 -12.41 24.20
CA ALA A 471 -7.27 -11.70 23.76
C ALA A 471 -8.53 -12.39 24.28
N ASP A 472 -9.62 -11.63 24.45
CA ASP A 472 -10.86 -12.16 25.02
C ASP A 472 -11.45 -13.30 24.18
N GLY A 473 -12.04 -14.30 24.84
CA GLY A 473 -12.43 -15.58 24.24
C GLY A 473 -11.26 -16.42 23.66
N GLY A 474 -10.01 -15.97 23.79
CA GLY A 474 -8.82 -16.63 23.24
C GLY A 474 -8.62 -16.41 21.73
N ARG A 475 -9.21 -15.35 21.15
CA ARG A 475 -9.11 -14.98 19.72
C ARG A 475 -7.66 -14.94 19.24
N GLU A 476 -7.44 -15.26 17.97
CA GLU A 476 -6.12 -15.19 17.31
C GLU A 476 -5.91 -13.85 16.58
N TYR A 477 -6.83 -12.91 16.75
CA TYR A 477 -6.89 -11.57 16.15
C TYR A 477 -7.44 -10.54 17.16
N ARG A 478 -7.01 -9.28 17.04
CA ARG A 478 -7.50 -8.15 17.84
C ARG A 478 -7.58 -6.85 17.04
N LEU A 479 -8.64 -6.09 17.26
CA LEU A 479 -8.85 -4.74 16.71
C LEU A 479 -8.23 -3.72 17.66
N MET A 480 -7.36 -2.85 17.15
CA MET A 480 -6.64 -1.85 17.93
C MET A 480 -7.07 -0.44 17.54
N LEU A 481 -7.15 0.43 18.54
CA LEU A 481 -7.41 1.86 18.37
C LEU A 481 -6.33 2.66 19.08
N ALA A 482 -5.59 3.47 18.31
CA ALA A 482 -4.69 4.49 18.83
C ALA A 482 -5.38 5.86 18.77
N THR A 483 -5.47 6.54 19.91
CA THR A 483 -5.91 7.94 19.99
C THR A 483 -4.68 8.83 20.11
N ARG A 484 -4.55 9.80 19.20
CA ARG A 484 -3.49 10.83 19.19
C ARG A 484 -3.87 11.89 20.23
N LEU A 485 -3.12 11.98 21.32
CA LEU A 485 -3.48 12.84 22.46
C LEU A 485 -3.13 14.31 22.22
N ASP A 486 -2.16 14.58 21.34
CA ASP A 486 -1.65 15.92 21.02
C ASP A 486 -2.31 16.54 19.75
N LYS A 487 -3.01 15.73 18.95
CA LYS A 487 -3.69 16.15 17.71
C LYS A 487 -5.13 16.61 18.01
N ALA A 488 -5.43 17.87 17.71
CA ALA A 488 -6.81 18.37 17.71
C ALA A 488 -7.60 17.86 16.49
N PRO A 489 -8.94 17.66 16.60
CA PRO A 489 -9.81 17.37 15.46
C PRO A 489 -9.67 18.40 14.33
N VAL A 490 -9.56 17.91 13.10
CA VAL A 490 -9.60 18.74 11.87
C VAL A 490 -10.92 18.58 11.12
N GLU A 491 -11.31 19.61 10.36
CA GLU A 491 -12.42 19.51 9.42
C GLU A 491 -11.97 18.71 8.18
N VAL A 492 -12.78 17.75 7.74
CA VAL A 492 -12.52 16.93 6.54
C VAL A 492 -12.46 17.84 5.31
N PRO A 493 -11.32 17.99 4.62
CA PRO A 493 -11.23 18.79 3.40
C PRO A 493 -12.10 18.21 2.28
N PRO A 494 -12.59 19.03 1.32
CA PRO A 494 -13.28 18.51 0.15
C PRO A 494 -12.40 17.51 -0.61
N ALA A 495 -13.01 16.47 -1.17
CA ALA A 495 -12.29 15.53 -2.03
C ALA A 495 -11.80 16.23 -3.31
N PHE A 496 -10.71 15.71 -3.86
CA PHE A 496 -10.20 16.13 -5.16
C PHE A 496 -11.22 15.84 -6.26
N GLN A 497 -11.40 16.79 -7.19
CA GLN A 497 -12.27 16.61 -8.33
C GLN A 497 -11.52 15.86 -9.43
N VAL A 498 -11.72 14.54 -9.47
CA VAL A 498 -11.17 13.64 -10.48
C VAL A 498 -11.53 14.15 -11.89
N PRO A 499 -10.55 14.32 -12.80
CA PRO A 499 -10.83 14.70 -14.19
C PRO A 499 -11.38 13.50 -14.99
N ASP A 500 -12.16 13.77 -16.04
CA ASP A 500 -12.64 12.75 -16.97
C ASP A 500 -11.51 11.93 -17.66
N VAL A 501 -10.28 12.47 -17.65
CA VAL A 501 -9.08 11.87 -18.24
C VAL A 501 -7.86 12.04 -17.33
N ILE A 502 -7.18 10.93 -17.03
CA ILE A 502 -5.87 10.90 -16.38
C ILE A 502 -4.79 11.05 -17.48
N PRO A 503 -4.08 12.19 -17.60
CA PRO A 503 -3.33 12.52 -18.83
C PRO A 503 -2.13 11.63 -19.16
N TRP A 504 -1.61 10.89 -18.18
CA TRP A 504 -0.46 10.00 -18.31
C TRP A 504 -0.84 8.51 -18.35
N ALA A 505 -2.09 8.15 -18.04
CA ALA A 505 -2.52 6.76 -17.97
C ALA A 505 -3.14 6.28 -19.29
N ILE A 506 -3.34 4.96 -19.42
CA ILE A 506 -3.94 4.33 -20.60
C ILE A 506 -5.42 4.07 -20.30
N LEU A 507 -6.34 4.54 -21.15
CA LEU A 507 -7.75 4.15 -21.06
C LEU A 507 -7.87 2.65 -21.33
N TYR A 508 -8.47 1.90 -20.41
CA TYR A 508 -8.66 0.46 -20.52
C TYR A 508 -9.91 0.13 -21.33
N THR A 509 -9.80 -0.84 -22.23
CA THR A 509 -10.94 -1.52 -22.87
C THR A 509 -10.79 -3.04 -22.71
N SER A 510 -11.90 -3.76 -22.70
CA SER A 510 -11.92 -5.22 -22.54
C SER A 510 -11.71 -5.99 -23.87
N GLU A 511 -11.28 -5.27 -24.91
CA GLU A 511 -10.97 -5.78 -26.25
C GLU A 511 -9.48 -5.60 -26.63
N GLU A 512 -8.71 -4.77 -25.91
CA GLU A 512 -7.32 -4.42 -26.25
C GLU A 512 -6.31 -5.00 -25.26
N ASP A 513 -5.19 -5.52 -25.78
CA ASP A 513 -4.05 -5.95 -24.96
C ASP A 513 -3.37 -4.73 -24.31
N ILE A 514 -3.06 -4.83 -23.01
CA ILE A 514 -2.32 -3.80 -22.29
C ILE A 514 -0.89 -3.72 -22.86
N PRO A 515 -0.38 -2.53 -23.25
CA PRO A 515 0.97 -2.36 -23.75
C PRO A 515 2.03 -2.93 -22.79
N LEU A 516 2.99 -3.68 -23.35
CA LEU A 516 4.15 -4.16 -22.61
C LEU A 516 4.94 -2.96 -22.06
N GLN A 517 5.22 -2.98 -20.76
CA GLN A 517 6.18 -2.05 -20.16
C GLN A 517 7.60 -2.35 -20.69
N TYR A 518 8.45 -1.34 -20.71
CA TYR A 518 9.85 -1.49 -21.10
C TYR A 518 10.58 -2.44 -20.16
N ALA A 519 11.36 -3.37 -20.72
CA ALA A 519 12.26 -4.26 -20.00
C ALA A 519 13.71 -3.99 -20.43
N VAL A 520 14.65 -4.14 -19.48
CA VAL A 520 16.08 -4.04 -19.75
C VAL A 520 16.55 -5.32 -20.45
N GLU A 521 17.06 -5.21 -21.67
CA GLU A 521 17.55 -6.36 -22.45
C GLU A 521 18.84 -6.97 -21.84
N PRO A 522 19.07 -8.28 -21.98
CA PRO A 522 20.33 -8.92 -21.59
C PRO A 522 21.55 -8.29 -22.28
N GLY A 523 22.61 -8.02 -21.50
CA GLY A 523 23.77 -7.27 -21.98
C GLY A 523 24.85 -7.04 -20.94
N ASN A 524 25.84 -6.22 -21.30
CA ASN A 524 26.86 -5.73 -20.38
C ASN A 524 26.82 -4.20 -20.40
N TYR A 525 26.60 -3.63 -19.22
CA TYR A 525 26.29 -2.23 -19.03
C TYR A 525 27.14 -1.60 -17.93
N THR A 526 26.96 -0.30 -17.73
CA THR A 526 27.66 0.49 -16.74
C THR A 526 26.72 1.53 -16.16
N LEU A 527 26.59 1.55 -14.83
CA LEU A 527 25.96 2.65 -14.10
C LEU A 527 27.06 3.52 -13.50
N GLN A 528 27.05 4.82 -13.79
CA GLN A 528 27.90 5.79 -13.10
C GLN A 528 27.19 6.24 -11.82
N GLY A 529 27.91 6.35 -10.71
CA GLY A 529 27.35 6.97 -9.50
C GLY A 529 27.16 8.48 -9.73
N ARG A 530 26.08 9.05 -9.19
CA ARG A 530 25.72 10.49 -9.35
C ARG A 530 26.84 11.43 -8.90
N GLU A 531 27.59 11.05 -7.86
CA GLU A 531 28.74 11.81 -7.33
C GLU A 531 30.09 11.17 -7.68
N SER A 532 30.24 9.84 -7.57
CA SER A 532 31.50 9.17 -7.94
C SER A 532 31.39 7.68 -8.23
N GLY A 533 32.40 7.14 -8.89
CA GLY A 533 32.58 5.70 -9.06
C GLY A 533 31.59 5.06 -10.03
N ILE A 534 31.63 3.73 -10.08
CA ILE A 534 31.09 2.98 -11.22
C ILE A 534 30.62 1.58 -10.78
N ALA A 535 29.49 1.14 -11.33
CA ALA A 535 28.99 -0.22 -11.23
C ALA A 535 29.00 -0.85 -12.63
N HIS A 536 29.79 -1.90 -12.82
CA HIS A 536 29.75 -2.71 -14.03
C HIS A 536 28.71 -3.81 -13.88
N VAL A 537 27.78 -3.90 -14.83
CA VAL A 537 26.58 -4.73 -14.72
C VAL A 537 26.53 -5.74 -15.87
N THR A 538 26.32 -7.01 -15.57
CA THR A 538 26.06 -8.07 -16.55
C THR A 538 24.66 -8.64 -16.32
N ILE A 539 23.79 -8.53 -17.32
CA ILE A 539 22.40 -9.03 -17.29
C ILE A 539 22.29 -10.18 -18.28
N ILE A 540 21.78 -11.32 -17.83
CA ILE A 540 21.64 -12.56 -18.60
C ILE A 540 20.17 -12.98 -18.60
N GLY A 541 19.62 -13.18 -19.78
CA GLY A 541 18.24 -13.67 -19.96
C GLY A 541 18.17 -15.19 -20.02
N GLY A 542 17.01 -15.74 -19.66
CA GLY A 542 16.79 -17.19 -19.63
C GLY A 542 15.32 -17.61 -19.54
N GLU A 543 15.02 -18.80 -20.07
CA GLU A 543 13.65 -19.28 -20.34
C GLU A 543 12.84 -19.64 -19.08
N ASN A 544 13.50 -19.84 -17.92
CA ASN A 544 12.86 -20.20 -16.65
C ASN A 544 12.75 -19.01 -15.68
N SER A 545 12.34 -17.84 -16.19
CA SER A 545 12.23 -16.58 -15.43
C SER A 545 10.87 -15.90 -15.65
N ILE A 546 10.49 -14.96 -14.76
CA ILE A 546 9.20 -14.25 -14.82
C ILE A 546 9.19 -13.16 -15.90
N ASN A 547 10.29 -12.43 -16.04
CA ASN A 547 10.44 -11.26 -16.91
C ASN A 547 11.43 -11.47 -18.07
N GLY A 548 11.90 -12.71 -18.29
CA GLY A 548 12.94 -13.04 -19.26
C GLY A 548 14.37 -12.90 -18.74
N LEU A 549 14.59 -12.37 -17.53
CA LEU A 549 15.90 -12.20 -16.90
C LEU A 549 16.17 -13.34 -15.90
N GLU A 550 17.26 -14.09 -16.11
CA GLU A 550 17.67 -15.20 -15.24
C GLU A 550 18.72 -14.75 -14.23
N ARG A 551 19.62 -13.83 -14.58
CA ARG A 551 20.75 -13.46 -13.71
C ARG A 551 21.21 -12.03 -13.89
N VAL A 552 21.58 -11.38 -12.78
CA VAL A 552 22.27 -10.09 -12.74
C VAL A 552 23.53 -10.20 -11.86
N ALA A 553 24.66 -9.81 -12.43
CA ALA A 553 25.93 -9.66 -11.71
C ALA A 553 26.37 -8.19 -11.75
N VAL A 554 26.85 -7.67 -10.62
CA VAL A 554 27.32 -6.29 -10.43
C VAL A 554 28.70 -6.28 -9.78
N ASN A 555 29.60 -5.45 -10.29
CA ASN A 555 30.89 -5.15 -9.69
C ASN A 555 31.00 -3.64 -9.46
N TYR A 556 30.97 -3.24 -8.18
CA TYR A 556 31.05 -1.86 -7.72
C TYR A 556 32.52 -1.48 -7.49
N SER A 557 32.92 -0.32 -8.00
CA SER A 557 34.25 0.27 -7.80
C SER A 557 34.09 1.71 -7.31
N SER A 558 34.15 1.87 -5.99
CA SER A 558 33.92 3.07 -5.20
C SER A 558 32.68 3.87 -5.62
N TYR A 559 31.60 3.17 -5.96
CA TYR A 559 30.33 3.74 -6.42
C TYR A 559 29.65 4.55 -5.31
N SER A 560 29.15 5.74 -5.63
CA SER A 560 28.41 6.61 -4.71
C SER A 560 27.45 7.54 -5.46
N ASP A 561 26.19 7.56 -5.00
CA ASP A 561 25.13 8.45 -5.49
C ASP A 561 24.91 9.70 -4.62
N ASP A 562 25.54 9.77 -3.44
CA ASP A 562 25.39 10.84 -2.46
C ASP A 562 26.71 11.49 -2.01
N GLY A 563 27.87 10.90 -2.35
CA GLY A 563 29.19 11.34 -1.90
C GLY A 563 29.50 11.01 -0.42
N GLU A 564 28.59 10.29 0.25
CA GLU A 564 28.65 9.95 1.69
C GLU A 564 28.72 8.44 1.95
N HIS A 565 28.22 7.61 1.02
CA HIS A 565 28.32 6.16 1.04
C HIS A 565 29.05 5.65 -0.21
N PHE A 566 30.13 4.90 -0.01
CA PHE A 566 30.97 4.37 -1.09
C PHE A 566 30.92 2.84 -1.09
N LEU A 567 30.55 2.26 -2.24
CA LEU A 567 30.39 0.82 -2.45
C LEU A 567 31.56 0.23 -3.24
N ASP A 568 32.15 -0.84 -2.71
CA ASP A 568 33.18 -1.66 -3.35
C ASP A 568 32.86 -3.14 -3.18
N GLY A 569 33.08 -3.95 -4.24
CA GLY A 569 32.87 -5.40 -4.22
C GLY A 569 31.85 -5.89 -5.25
N THR A 570 31.31 -7.11 -5.05
CA THR A 570 30.42 -7.76 -6.03
C THR A 570 29.12 -8.32 -5.43
N GLU A 571 28.03 -8.23 -6.20
CA GLU A 571 26.82 -9.05 -6.06
C GLU A 571 26.61 -9.87 -7.34
N ASP A 572 26.11 -11.09 -7.22
CA ASP A 572 25.81 -11.98 -8.35
C ASP A 572 24.59 -12.83 -7.97
N VAL A 573 23.45 -12.58 -8.63
CA VAL A 573 22.15 -13.17 -8.31
C VAL A 573 21.57 -13.87 -9.54
N THR A 574 21.32 -15.17 -9.41
CA THR A 574 20.62 -16.00 -10.39
C THR A 574 19.27 -16.40 -9.82
N VAL A 575 18.20 -16.32 -10.60
CA VAL A 575 16.83 -16.68 -10.19
C VAL A 575 16.20 -17.57 -11.25
N THR A 576 15.62 -18.68 -10.81
CA THR A 576 14.81 -19.57 -11.65
C THR A 576 13.47 -19.88 -10.98
N VAL A 577 12.41 -19.98 -11.77
CA VAL A 577 11.08 -20.41 -11.30
C VAL A 577 10.79 -21.85 -11.72
N THR A 578 9.74 -22.46 -11.15
CA THR A 578 9.35 -23.86 -11.44
C THR A 578 7.98 -23.95 -12.12
N PRO A 579 7.88 -23.75 -13.46
CA PRO A 579 6.63 -23.87 -14.19
C PRO A 579 5.92 -25.22 -13.92
N PRO A 580 4.59 -25.23 -13.73
CA PRO A 580 3.66 -24.11 -13.94
C PRO A 580 3.53 -23.13 -12.76
N ASN A 581 4.25 -23.31 -11.64
CA ASN A 581 4.22 -22.35 -10.54
C ASN A 581 5.32 -21.28 -10.68
N TYR A 582 4.93 -20.10 -11.16
CA TYR A 582 5.83 -18.94 -11.30
C TYR A 582 6.11 -18.23 -9.96
N TRP A 583 5.38 -18.58 -8.88
CA TRP A 583 5.59 -18.01 -7.55
C TRP A 583 6.72 -18.68 -6.76
N THR A 584 7.03 -19.96 -7.03
CA THR A 584 8.18 -20.63 -6.40
C THR A 584 9.46 -20.19 -7.09
N ASN A 585 10.29 -19.43 -6.35
CA ASN A 585 11.56 -18.87 -6.79
C ASN A 585 12.71 -19.61 -6.13
N HIS A 586 13.66 -20.08 -6.94
CA HIS A 586 14.95 -20.63 -6.52
C HIS A 586 16.03 -19.61 -6.86
N VAL A 587 16.75 -19.13 -5.85
CA VAL A 587 17.74 -18.06 -6.00
C VAL A 587 19.12 -18.56 -5.58
N GLU A 588 20.11 -18.39 -6.45
CA GLU A 588 21.53 -18.54 -6.14
C GLU A 588 22.16 -17.14 -6.03
N TRP A 589 22.69 -16.79 -4.86
CA TRP A 589 23.26 -15.47 -4.58
C TRP A 589 24.70 -15.60 -4.06
N TYR A 590 25.61 -14.84 -4.66
CA TYR A 590 26.94 -14.55 -4.12
C TYR A 590 27.07 -13.05 -3.85
N SER A 591 27.53 -12.67 -2.66
CA SER A 591 27.75 -11.27 -2.29
C SER A 591 29.06 -11.13 -1.51
N ASP A 592 29.86 -10.14 -1.87
CA ASP A 592 31.04 -9.73 -1.10
C ASP A 592 31.19 -8.19 -1.11
N LEU A 593 30.14 -7.49 -0.68
CA LEU A 593 30.12 -6.03 -0.64
C LEU A 593 30.78 -5.47 0.62
N VAL A 594 31.36 -4.27 0.45
CA VAL A 594 31.84 -3.39 1.51
C VAL A 594 31.31 -1.98 1.25
N GLN A 595 30.85 -1.33 2.32
CA GLN A 595 30.48 0.08 2.37
C GLN A 595 31.46 0.82 3.28
N THR A 596 31.88 2.00 2.85
CA THR A 596 32.61 2.96 3.68
C THR A 596 32.02 4.36 3.54
N GLY A 597 32.33 5.26 4.48
CA GLY A 597 31.80 6.61 4.51
C GLY A 597 31.15 6.93 5.85
N VAL A 598 29.87 7.32 5.84
CA VAL A 598 29.09 7.62 7.06
C VAL A 598 28.96 6.41 7.98
N VAL A 599 28.74 5.22 7.41
CA VAL A 599 28.75 3.91 8.11
C VAL A 599 29.78 2.97 7.51
N ASN A 600 30.23 1.98 8.29
CA ASN A 600 31.04 0.85 7.80
C ASN A 600 30.16 -0.39 7.76
N ALA A 601 29.73 -0.79 6.57
CA ALA A 601 28.83 -1.93 6.39
C ALA A 601 29.40 -2.99 5.44
N THR A 602 28.87 -4.20 5.51
CA THR A 602 29.17 -5.28 4.55
C THR A 602 27.97 -6.18 4.36
N LYS A 603 27.64 -6.53 3.12
CA LYS A 603 26.62 -7.52 2.73
C LYS A 603 27.34 -8.71 2.08
N LYS A 604 27.45 -9.82 2.80
CA LYS A 604 28.31 -10.96 2.42
C LYS A 604 27.57 -12.29 2.49
N THR A 605 27.87 -13.18 1.55
CA THR A 605 27.39 -14.57 1.57
C THR A 605 28.43 -15.53 2.15
N SER A 606 28.00 -16.75 2.51
CA SER A 606 28.92 -17.83 2.84
C SER A 606 29.86 -18.16 1.65
N PRO A 607 31.01 -18.82 1.86
CA PRO A 607 31.93 -19.20 0.77
C PRO A 607 31.34 -20.17 -0.27
N GLY A 608 30.19 -20.78 0.00
CA GLY A 608 29.45 -21.59 -0.99
C GLY A 608 28.39 -20.79 -1.77
N GLY A 609 28.10 -19.55 -1.36
CA GLY A 609 26.93 -18.77 -1.76
C GLY A 609 25.83 -18.74 -0.69
N PHE A 610 24.68 -18.23 -1.08
CA PHE A 610 23.38 -18.31 -0.40
C PHE A 610 22.37 -18.83 -1.41
N PHE A 611 21.74 -19.95 -1.13
CA PHE A 611 20.70 -20.56 -1.98
C PHE A 611 19.38 -20.50 -1.24
N LEU A 612 18.33 -19.92 -1.84
CA LEU A 612 17.01 -19.77 -1.24
C LEU A 612 15.93 -20.38 -2.14
N GLU A 613 15.10 -21.25 -1.57
CA GLU A 613 13.79 -21.62 -2.09
C GLU A 613 12.72 -20.86 -1.28
N ILE A 614 11.88 -20.08 -1.95
CA ILE A 614 10.70 -19.43 -1.34
C ILE A 614 9.58 -19.29 -2.38
N ASP A 615 8.34 -19.43 -1.92
CA ASP A 615 7.15 -19.19 -2.73
C ASP A 615 6.49 -17.84 -2.36
N ALA A 616 6.05 -17.08 -3.36
CA ALA A 616 5.48 -15.75 -3.18
C ALA A 616 4.05 -15.74 -2.59
N GLU A 617 3.28 -16.82 -2.73
CA GLU A 617 1.95 -16.96 -2.10
C GLU A 617 2.04 -17.63 -0.71
N ILE A 618 2.97 -18.58 -0.52
CA ILE A 618 3.07 -19.37 0.73
C ILE A 618 4.05 -18.74 1.75
N ASN A 619 5.09 -18.05 1.27
CA ASN A 619 6.13 -17.37 2.07
C ASN A 619 6.74 -18.22 3.21
N ILE A 620 7.26 -19.40 2.88
CA ILE A 620 8.11 -20.19 3.79
C ILE A 620 9.56 -20.12 3.30
N PHE A 621 10.45 -19.65 4.16
CA PHE A 621 11.87 -19.49 3.90
C PHE A 621 12.60 -20.84 4.05
N ASN A 622 13.31 -21.30 3.01
CA ASN A 622 14.21 -22.44 3.10
C ASN A 622 15.53 -22.15 2.36
N ALA A 623 16.63 -22.02 3.11
CA ALA A 623 17.93 -21.69 2.53
C ALA A 623 19.06 -22.69 2.85
N THR A 624 20.12 -22.65 2.05
CA THR A 624 21.43 -23.24 2.39
C THR A 624 22.56 -22.23 2.13
N GLY A 625 23.63 -22.33 2.91
CA GLY A 625 24.58 -21.22 3.04
C GLY A 625 23.99 -20.08 3.90
N SER A 626 24.59 -18.89 3.80
CA SER A 626 24.14 -17.71 4.53
C SER A 626 24.28 -16.45 3.68
N LEU A 627 23.37 -15.50 3.86
CA LEU A 627 23.49 -14.09 3.51
C LEU A 627 23.43 -13.29 4.82
N THR A 628 24.36 -12.37 5.01
CA THR A 628 24.52 -11.62 6.25
C THR A 628 24.91 -10.19 5.95
N THR A 629 24.16 -9.24 6.52
CA THR A 629 24.52 -7.82 6.52
C THR A 629 25.10 -7.46 7.87
N THR A 630 26.15 -6.64 7.90
CA THR A 630 26.74 -6.07 9.12
C THR A 630 26.85 -4.56 8.94
N ILE A 631 26.48 -3.77 9.95
CA ILE A 631 26.52 -2.29 9.94
C ILE A 631 27.15 -1.84 11.25
N ASP A 632 28.32 -1.19 11.19
CA ASP A 632 29.13 -0.72 12.33
C ASP A 632 29.31 -1.76 13.46
N GLY A 633 29.32 -3.04 13.09
CA GLY A 633 29.49 -4.19 13.99
C GLY A 633 28.19 -4.85 14.48
N VAL A 634 27.02 -4.28 14.20
CA VAL A 634 25.71 -4.94 14.38
C VAL A 634 25.51 -5.93 13.23
N VAL A 635 25.18 -7.18 13.55
CA VAL A 635 25.03 -8.27 12.56
C VAL A 635 23.55 -8.63 12.38
N TYR A 636 23.10 -8.65 11.13
CA TYR A 636 21.76 -9.04 10.71
C TYR A 636 21.83 -10.35 9.92
N GLU A 637 21.27 -11.41 10.50
CA GLU A 637 21.24 -12.76 9.93
C GLU A 637 19.87 -13.08 9.31
N GLN A 638 19.87 -13.98 8.33
CA GLN A 638 18.66 -14.45 7.65
C GLN A 638 17.70 -15.25 8.58
N PRO A 639 16.42 -15.41 8.21
CA PRO A 639 15.49 -16.30 8.89
C PRO A 639 15.98 -17.76 9.01
N LEU A 640 15.40 -18.50 9.96
CA LEU A 640 15.62 -19.94 10.07
C LEU A 640 14.77 -20.68 9.02
N ASN A 641 15.24 -21.84 8.55
CA ASN A 641 14.47 -22.65 7.61
C ASN A 641 13.13 -23.09 8.21
N GLY A 642 12.07 -23.05 7.39
CA GLY A 642 10.70 -23.28 7.83
C GLY A 642 10.05 -22.10 8.56
N THR A 643 10.65 -20.90 8.52
CA THR A 643 10.07 -19.63 9.01
C THR A 643 9.84 -18.61 7.90
#